data_AF-A0A6P8KKL7-F1
#
_entry.id   AF-A0A6P8KKL7-F1
#
_cell.length_a   1.000
_cell.length_b   1.000
_cell.length_c   1.000
_cell.angle_alpha   90.00
_cell.angle_beta   90.00
_cell.angle_gamma   90.00
#
_symmetry.space_group_name_H-M   'P 1'
#
loop_
_entity.id
_entity.type
_entity.pdbx_description
1 polymer ?
#
loop_
_entity_poly.entity_id
_entity_poly.type
_entity_poly.pdbx_seq_one_letter_code
_entity_poly.pdbx_strand_id
1 'polypeptide(L)'
;MDIIFSQDVHDEQKFLDCAKKLKYNEFLAKMFVLYNKPSDGDVFELTGDDRLTQLLYGWGVCHLPIRDSESLKDPQLCHMVRVLLYHSLLMWFSEEWKTCSEIRKQLLLITLSKAVPAFRQIGDLANINWSYVLQLQTQPWSLPYLEQLFLNLNLNKHHAVEYTVQEASEEDVAFLMQEGVSLALLRLIQLFNAGNFEAVKQLALRMLAAWLKIHHNAPFVSFEGDEDTITLIGHLCLLAAFVRDDKQGYVIDNLIFNIRFYVQILSGLLLPSEITCTPARLIAQVCVRLRLGRNGFFEKIGFRKFKLSLTTSFAIILDAYSSYVLGNLLLDLQLLNEDDFLEHLPQYKKLMDRYVEERESSERFLLNELKKMEQQRNSSTKPHVVDLNLNYQQQICKGNRVININNCNDSGDDEEIQPRVGEEQEEQTDPVFQNVPNDEEVLSYVYKLLAERDFSGWRFAKIALLLKIIGQQINAIEKWRYHSGLTVDFMLDLEQKMSASYADLAKLFSDHGFMEAEFWLTAFYLHPTSSNYNEVKRCSSAMKNRQEEGGLPAPAPSNVKYELLSSTIDVHQIMAITNHEDPVSDYDPIKESLKALRLPSHMTKDLLNVIFQPRNKQYSWALDWHTLHERCNALLKSRDLKRKFVSLNMAESCDDLKYLQIDYARYRNRPQLDYGTIEEGYENATNLSNEEGEAEPTPAVDDKAEKAKEQKKRRQSKFCFGR
;
A
#
# COMPACT_ATOMS: atom_id res chain seq x y z
N MET A 1 -2.87 13.79 -20.62
CA MET A 1 -3.51 14.92 -21.33
C MET A 1 -4.52 15.70 -20.48
N ASP A 2 -4.92 15.26 -19.26
CA ASP A 2 -5.06 16.19 -18.11
C ASP A 2 -3.75 17.00 -17.89
N ILE A 3 -2.67 16.34 -18.34
CA ILE A 3 -1.27 16.76 -18.38
C ILE A 3 -0.93 17.65 -19.62
N ILE A 4 -1.91 17.97 -20.48
CA ILE A 4 -1.74 18.82 -21.69
C ILE A 4 -2.91 19.82 -21.86
N PHE A 5 -4.13 19.44 -21.47
CA PHE A 5 -5.32 20.30 -21.38
C PHE A 5 -5.99 20.17 -20.00
N SER A 6 -6.74 21.18 -19.56
CA SER A 6 -7.32 21.28 -18.21
C SER A 6 -8.21 20.09 -17.78
N GLN A 7 -8.25 19.78 -16.48
CA GLN A 7 -9.08 18.73 -15.85
C GLN A 7 -10.55 18.70 -16.29
N ASP A 8 -11.09 19.88 -16.60
CA ASP A 8 -12.45 20.04 -17.11
C ASP A 8 -12.75 19.15 -18.32
N VAL A 9 -11.75 18.81 -19.15
CA VAL A 9 -11.92 18.02 -20.39
C VAL A 9 -12.52 16.63 -20.12
N HIS A 10 -12.37 16.12 -18.91
CA HIS A 10 -12.88 14.83 -18.48
C HIS A 10 -14.24 14.90 -17.77
N ASP A 11 -14.77 16.11 -17.55
CA ASP A 11 -16.06 16.31 -16.90
C ASP A 11 -17.20 16.04 -17.90
N GLU A 12 -17.73 14.81 -17.85
CA GLU A 12 -18.86 14.37 -18.68
C GLU A 12 -20.07 15.29 -18.56
N GLN A 13 -20.38 15.74 -17.34
CA GLN A 13 -21.56 16.56 -17.08
C GLN A 13 -21.37 17.95 -17.69
N LYS A 14 -20.18 18.54 -17.52
CA LYS A 14 -19.83 19.81 -18.15
C LYS A 14 -19.84 19.73 -19.67
N PHE A 15 -19.35 18.63 -20.25
CA PHE A 15 -19.44 18.38 -21.69
C PHE A 15 -20.89 18.35 -22.15
N LEU A 16 -21.76 17.56 -21.51
CA LEU A 16 -23.17 17.45 -21.86
C LEU A 16 -23.92 18.79 -21.72
N ASP A 17 -23.62 19.55 -20.67
CA ASP A 17 -24.19 20.88 -20.44
C ASP A 17 -23.78 21.89 -21.51
N CYS A 18 -22.51 21.84 -21.95
CA CYS A 18 -22.02 22.68 -23.05
C CYS A 18 -22.61 22.25 -24.41
N ALA A 19 -22.66 20.93 -24.66
CA ALA A 19 -23.24 20.34 -25.87
C ALA A 19 -24.70 20.77 -26.05
N LYS A 20 -25.50 20.74 -24.96
CA LYS A 20 -26.90 21.18 -24.98
C LYS A 20 -27.05 22.64 -25.41
N LYS A 21 -26.17 23.53 -24.93
CA LYS A 21 -26.21 24.97 -25.26
C LYS A 21 -25.79 25.25 -26.70
N LEU A 22 -24.90 24.44 -27.25
CA LEU A 22 -24.47 24.50 -28.65
C LEU A 22 -25.44 23.80 -29.63
N LYS A 23 -26.61 23.36 -29.15
CA LYS A 23 -27.62 22.62 -29.93
C LYS A 23 -27.07 21.31 -30.51
N TYR A 24 -26.12 20.69 -29.82
CA TYR A 24 -25.66 19.33 -30.11
C TYR A 24 -26.85 18.37 -29.91
N ASN A 25 -27.03 17.43 -30.84
CA ASN A 25 -28.06 16.39 -30.69
C ASN A 25 -27.82 15.57 -29.41
N GLU A 26 -28.82 15.49 -28.53
CA GLU A 26 -28.68 14.85 -27.22
C GLU A 26 -28.25 13.38 -27.31
N PHE A 27 -28.80 12.62 -28.25
CA PHE A 27 -28.44 11.23 -28.47
C PHE A 27 -26.97 11.11 -28.88
N LEU A 28 -26.53 11.91 -29.86
CA LEU A 28 -25.14 11.89 -30.33
C LEU A 28 -24.15 12.40 -29.27
N ALA A 29 -24.54 13.36 -28.43
CA ALA A 29 -23.70 13.81 -27.32
C ALA A 29 -23.52 12.70 -26.27
N LYS A 30 -24.60 11.98 -25.95
CA LYS A 30 -24.54 10.81 -25.06
C LYS A 30 -23.78 9.64 -25.69
N MET A 31 -23.89 9.45 -27.00
CA MET A 31 -23.07 8.48 -27.72
C MET A 31 -21.60 8.89 -27.68
N PHE A 32 -21.26 10.16 -27.95
CA PHE A 32 -19.87 10.65 -27.83
C PHE A 32 -19.29 10.36 -26.46
N VAL A 33 -20.07 10.63 -25.39
CA VAL A 33 -19.69 10.25 -24.03
C VAL A 33 -19.51 8.74 -23.99
N LEU A 34 -20.50 7.91 -24.32
CA LEU A 34 -20.41 6.45 -24.29
C LEU A 34 -19.19 5.87 -25.04
N TYR A 35 -18.90 6.34 -26.26
CA TYR A 35 -17.76 5.92 -27.10
C TYR A 35 -16.40 6.37 -26.55
N ASN A 36 -16.38 7.36 -25.66
CA ASN A 36 -15.18 7.85 -24.98
C ASN A 36 -15.23 7.63 -23.46
N LYS A 37 -16.27 6.93 -22.97
CA LYS A 37 -16.52 6.67 -21.55
C LYS A 37 -15.85 5.35 -21.16
N PRO A 38 -15.41 5.22 -19.91
CA PRO A 38 -15.19 3.92 -19.29
C PRO A 38 -16.42 3.02 -19.37
N SER A 39 -16.39 2.01 -20.24
CA SER A 39 -17.32 0.89 -20.16
C SER A 39 -16.64 -0.29 -19.47
N ASP A 40 -17.14 -0.67 -18.29
CA ASP A 40 -16.88 -1.98 -17.66
C ASP A 40 -17.47 -3.15 -18.47
N GLY A 41 -18.30 -2.84 -19.47
CA GLY A 41 -18.99 -3.82 -20.29
C GLY A 41 -18.17 -4.25 -21.50
N ASP A 42 -18.00 -5.57 -21.63
CA ASP A 42 -17.54 -6.31 -22.82
C ASP A 42 -18.44 -6.11 -24.07
N VAL A 43 -19.14 -4.99 -24.21
CA VAL A 43 -20.36 -4.96 -25.04
C VAL A 43 -20.09 -4.59 -26.50
N PHE A 44 -18.99 -3.92 -26.86
CA PHE A 44 -18.69 -3.69 -28.28
C PHE A 44 -17.19 -3.59 -28.55
N GLU A 45 -16.70 -4.33 -29.56
CA GLU A 45 -15.53 -3.89 -30.33
C GLU A 45 -15.90 -2.55 -30.95
N LEU A 46 -15.61 -1.46 -30.23
CA LEU A 46 -15.76 -0.14 -30.79
C LEU A 46 -14.80 -0.02 -31.95
N THR A 47 -15.33 0.01 -33.18
CA THR A 47 -14.48 0.24 -34.34
C THR A 47 -13.92 1.66 -34.22
N GLY A 48 -12.61 1.84 -34.44
CA GLY A 48 -12.00 3.17 -34.41
C GLY A 48 -12.72 4.17 -35.33
N ASP A 49 -13.33 3.65 -36.39
CA ASP A 49 -14.17 4.37 -37.32
C ASP A 49 -15.44 4.96 -36.66
N ASP A 50 -16.09 4.26 -35.73
CA ASP A 50 -17.27 4.77 -35.01
C ASP A 50 -16.90 5.92 -34.07
N ARG A 51 -15.79 5.79 -33.33
CA ARG A 51 -15.25 6.88 -32.47
C ARG A 51 -14.90 8.10 -33.31
N LEU A 52 -14.24 7.88 -34.45
CA LEU A 52 -13.88 8.95 -35.38
C LEU A 52 -15.12 9.64 -35.97
N THR A 53 -16.21 8.91 -36.20
CA THR A 53 -17.47 9.49 -36.68
C THR A 53 -18.08 10.44 -35.65
N GLN A 54 -18.07 10.07 -34.37
CA GLN A 54 -18.58 10.94 -33.30
C GLN A 54 -17.72 12.21 -33.16
N LEU A 55 -16.40 12.08 -33.29
CA LEU A 55 -15.47 13.21 -33.28
C LEU A 55 -15.77 14.18 -34.42
N LEU A 56 -15.93 13.67 -35.63
CA LEU A 56 -16.25 14.46 -36.81
C LEU A 56 -17.60 15.17 -36.69
N TYR A 57 -18.61 14.50 -36.12
CA TYR A 57 -19.90 15.13 -35.84
C TYR A 57 -19.75 16.28 -34.84
N GLY A 58 -19.01 16.07 -33.75
CA GLY A 58 -18.74 17.11 -32.75
C GLY A 58 -18.03 18.33 -33.35
N TRP A 59 -17.02 18.11 -34.19
CA TRP A 59 -16.36 19.20 -34.92
C TRP A 59 -17.31 19.94 -35.87
N GLY A 60 -18.22 19.20 -36.50
CA GLY A 60 -19.29 19.77 -37.32
C GLY A 60 -20.16 20.75 -36.55
N VAL A 61 -20.55 20.42 -35.31
CA VAL A 61 -21.40 21.26 -34.45
C VAL A 61 -20.70 22.57 -34.03
N CYS A 62 -19.38 22.55 -33.81
CA CYS A 62 -18.64 23.75 -33.40
C CYS A 62 -18.61 24.85 -34.48
N HIS A 63 -18.64 24.48 -35.76
CA HIS A 63 -18.59 25.40 -36.91
C HIS A 63 -17.43 26.41 -36.89
N LEU A 64 -16.28 26.05 -36.30
CA LEU A 64 -15.14 26.96 -36.06
C LEU A 64 -14.69 27.82 -37.25
N PRO A 65 -14.64 27.32 -38.50
CA PRO A 65 -14.17 28.13 -39.63
C PRO A 65 -15.04 29.36 -39.94
N ILE A 66 -16.28 29.39 -39.44
CA ILE A 66 -17.28 30.44 -39.73
C ILE A 66 -17.57 31.28 -38.47
N ARG A 67 -16.89 30.99 -37.35
CA ARG A 67 -17.13 31.65 -36.05
C ARG A 67 -16.32 32.95 -35.96
N ASP A 68 -16.98 34.02 -35.51
CA ASP A 68 -16.35 35.31 -35.26
C ASP A 68 -15.46 35.26 -34.00
N SER A 69 -14.48 36.15 -33.91
CA SER A 69 -13.53 36.22 -32.78
C SER A 69 -14.19 36.43 -31.41
N GLU A 70 -15.36 37.09 -31.35
CA GLU A 70 -16.13 37.22 -30.10
C GLU A 70 -16.75 35.89 -29.66
N SER A 71 -17.21 35.07 -30.61
CA SER A 71 -17.77 33.76 -30.29
C SER A 71 -16.71 32.76 -29.80
N LEU A 72 -15.45 32.95 -30.19
CA LEU A 72 -14.30 32.19 -29.69
C LEU A 72 -13.87 32.59 -28.26
N LYS A 73 -14.53 33.58 -27.65
CA LYS A 73 -14.40 33.89 -26.22
C LYS A 73 -15.46 33.19 -25.36
N ASP A 74 -16.44 32.52 -25.97
CA ASP A 74 -17.45 31.77 -25.24
C ASP A 74 -16.79 30.59 -24.50
N PRO A 75 -16.86 30.55 -23.16
CA PRO A 75 -16.25 29.48 -22.38
C PRO A 75 -16.79 28.09 -22.72
N GLN A 76 -18.04 27.99 -23.18
CA GLN A 76 -18.67 26.70 -23.52
C GLN A 76 -18.16 26.15 -24.84
N LEU A 77 -18.05 27.01 -25.86
CA LEU A 77 -17.42 26.65 -27.13
C LEU A 77 -15.95 26.28 -26.92
N CYS A 78 -15.20 27.09 -26.17
CA CYS A 78 -13.80 26.80 -25.83
C CYS A 78 -13.64 25.45 -25.12
N HIS A 79 -14.52 25.15 -24.17
CA HIS A 79 -14.52 23.86 -23.49
C HIS A 79 -14.80 22.71 -24.48
N MET A 80 -15.84 22.81 -25.31
CA MET A 80 -16.13 21.79 -26.33
C MET A 80 -14.98 21.56 -27.31
N VAL A 81 -14.32 22.63 -27.77
CA VAL A 81 -13.16 22.54 -28.67
C VAL A 81 -11.99 21.82 -27.99
N ARG A 82 -11.74 22.10 -26.71
CA ARG A 82 -10.70 21.40 -25.93
C ARG A 82 -11.00 19.90 -25.82
N VAL A 83 -12.24 19.52 -25.53
CA VAL A 83 -12.66 18.10 -25.47
C VAL A 83 -12.48 17.40 -26.81
N LEU A 84 -12.99 17.99 -27.89
CA LEU A 84 -12.88 17.39 -29.23
C LEU A 84 -11.43 17.28 -29.69
N LEU A 85 -10.61 18.29 -29.41
CA LEU A 85 -9.20 18.27 -29.78
C LEU A 85 -8.41 17.23 -29.01
N TYR A 86 -8.64 17.13 -27.70
CA TYR A 86 -8.05 16.09 -26.85
C TYR A 86 -8.30 14.69 -27.43
N HIS A 87 -9.56 14.35 -27.70
CA HIS A 87 -9.91 13.03 -28.22
C HIS A 87 -9.46 12.84 -29.68
N SER A 88 -9.38 13.90 -30.48
CA SER A 88 -8.84 13.84 -31.84
C SER A 88 -7.35 13.51 -31.85
N LEU A 89 -6.56 14.12 -30.95
CA LEU A 89 -5.14 13.85 -30.82
C LEU A 89 -4.88 12.44 -30.26
N LEU A 90 -5.63 12.01 -29.24
CA LEU A 90 -5.55 10.62 -28.77
C LEU A 90 -5.84 9.63 -29.89
N MET A 91 -6.93 9.84 -30.64
CA MET A 91 -7.32 8.97 -31.73
C MET A 91 -6.25 8.93 -32.82
N TRP A 92 -5.75 10.09 -33.25
CA TRP A 92 -4.78 10.19 -34.34
C TRP A 92 -3.46 9.46 -34.03
N PHE A 93 -2.96 9.55 -32.79
CA PHE A 93 -1.70 8.89 -32.42
C PHE A 93 -1.87 7.44 -31.93
N SER A 94 -3.10 6.96 -31.75
CA SER A 94 -3.37 5.59 -31.29
C SER A 94 -3.14 4.52 -32.36
N GLU A 95 -3.07 3.24 -31.93
CA GLU A 95 -3.09 2.09 -32.85
C GLU A 95 -4.43 1.96 -33.58
N GLU A 96 -5.55 2.41 -32.97
CA GLU A 96 -6.88 2.43 -33.59
C GLU A 96 -6.92 3.30 -34.85
N TRP A 97 -6.03 4.29 -34.95
CA TRP A 97 -5.89 5.09 -36.17
C TRP A 97 -5.58 4.20 -37.38
N LYS A 98 -4.72 3.18 -37.23
CA LYS A 98 -4.28 2.35 -38.37
C LYS A 98 -5.46 1.61 -39.01
N THR A 99 -6.45 1.21 -38.20
CA THR A 99 -7.62 0.45 -38.66
C THR A 99 -8.75 1.34 -39.22
N CYS A 100 -8.69 2.66 -39.02
CA CYS A 100 -9.68 3.59 -39.54
C CYS A 100 -9.63 3.75 -41.07
N SER A 101 -10.78 4.05 -41.66
CA SER A 101 -10.91 4.34 -43.09
C SER A 101 -10.14 5.62 -43.49
N GLU A 102 -9.42 5.55 -44.61
CA GLU A 102 -8.58 6.67 -45.09
C GLU A 102 -9.40 7.95 -45.35
N ILE A 103 -10.64 7.80 -45.80
CA ILE A 103 -11.55 8.93 -46.03
C ILE A 103 -11.82 9.69 -44.73
N ARG A 104 -12.12 8.99 -43.62
CA ARG A 104 -12.41 9.62 -42.34
C ARG A 104 -11.15 10.24 -41.73
N LYS A 105 -9.99 9.61 -41.90
CA LYS A 105 -8.70 10.18 -41.51
C LYS A 105 -8.46 11.52 -42.16
N GLN A 106 -8.59 11.58 -43.50
CA GLN A 106 -8.43 12.80 -44.27
C GLN A 106 -9.45 13.87 -43.86
N LEU A 107 -10.70 13.48 -43.60
CA LEU A 107 -11.73 14.40 -43.17
C LEU A 107 -11.41 15.05 -41.82
N LEU A 108 -10.88 14.30 -40.85
CA LEU A 108 -10.43 14.84 -39.57
C LEU A 108 -9.30 15.85 -39.78
N LEU A 109 -8.29 15.51 -40.57
CA LEU A 109 -7.15 16.39 -40.84
C LEU A 109 -7.56 17.70 -41.53
N ILE A 110 -8.46 17.62 -42.51
CA ILE A 110 -9.02 18.81 -43.18
C ILE A 110 -9.78 19.67 -42.17
N THR A 111 -10.53 19.04 -41.27
CA THR A 111 -11.31 19.74 -40.24
C THR A 111 -10.40 20.47 -39.25
N LEU A 112 -9.35 19.80 -38.77
CA LEU A 112 -8.33 20.40 -37.90
C LEU A 112 -7.58 21.53 -38.61
N SER A 113 -7.19 21.34 -39.88
CA SER A 113 -6.50 22.35 -40.70
C SER A 113 -7.34 23.62 -40.85
N LYS A 114 -8.64 23.49 -41.10
CA LYS A 114 -9.57 24.63 -41.16
C LYS A 114 -9.80 25.30 -39.81
N ALA A 115 -9.61 24.59 -38.71
CA ALA A 115 -9.81 25.10 -37.35
C ALA A 115 -8.57 25.80 -36.76
N VAL A 116 -7.37 25.66 -37.36
CA VAL A 116 -6.12 26.30 -36.88
C VAL A 116 -6.25 27.81 -36.59
N PRO A 117 -6.91 28.62 -37.43
CA PRO A 117 -7.08 30.05 -37.15
C PRO A 117 -7.85 30.31 -35.84
N ALA A 118 -8.79 29.44 -35.49
CA ALA A 118 -9.53 29.50 -34.23
C ALA A 118 -8.67 29.02 -33.05
N PHE A 119 -7.86 27.95 -33.24
CA PHE A 119 -6.95 27.46 -32.20
C PHE A 119 -5.97 28.53 -31.73
N ARG A 120 -5.45 29.37 -32.64
CA ARG A 120 -4.55 30.49 -32.29
C ARG A 120 -5.21 31.57 -31.41
N GLN A 121 -6.55 31.59 -31.33
CA GLN A 121 -7.31 32.53 -30.51
C GLN A 121 -7.75 31.94 -29.16
N ILE A 122 -7.58 30.62 -28.97
CA ILE A 122 -7.94 29.90 -27.75
C ILE A 122 -6.66 29.65 -26.96
N GLY A 123 -6.47 30.41 -25.86
CA GLY A 123 -5.26 30.49 -25.02
C GLY A 123 -4.24 29.36 -25.18
N ASP A 124 -4.48 28.24 -24.51
CA ASP A 124 -3.50 27.13 -24.41
C ASP A 124 -3.25 26.41 -25.75
N LEU A 125 -4.19 26.49 -26.70
CA LEU A 125 -4.07 25.86 -28.02
C LEU A 125 -3.10 26.63 -28.94
N ALA A 126 -2.85 27.91 -28.65
CA ALA A 126 -1.96 28.75 -29.44
C ALA A 126 -0.48 28.32 -29.33
N ASN A 127 -0.11 27.65 -28.23
CA ASN A 127 1.26 27.22 -27.97
C ASN A 127 1.68 25.97 -28.77
N ILE A 128 0.72 25.28 -29.39
CA ILE A 128 1.00 24.09 -30.21
C ILE A 128 1.48 24.53 -31.59
N ASN A 129 2.58 23.92 -32.05
CA ASN A 129 3.09 24.12 -33.41
C ASN A 129 2.22 23.41 -34.46
N TRP A 130 1.04 23.97 -34.73
CA TRP A 130 0.07 23.39 -35.69
C TRP A 130 0.63 23.20 -37.10
N SER A 131 1.58 24.04 -37.51
CA SER A 131 2.29 23.88 -38.78
C SER A 131 3.06 22.56 -38.84
N TYR A 132 3.75 22.19 -37.76
CA TYR A 132 4.44 20.92 -37.65
C TYR A 132 3.45 19.76 -37.51
N VAL A 133 2.49 19.86 -36.58
CA VAL A 133 1.53 18.77 -36.30
C VAL A 133 0.78 18.35 -37.55
N LEU A 134 0.32 19.30 -38.38
CA LEU A 134 -0.43 18.96 -39.59
C LEU A 134 0.46 18.43 -40.74
N GLN A 135 1.77 18.62 -40.69
CA GLN A 135 2.69 17.99 -41.66
C GLN A 135 2.78 16.47 -41.49
N LEU A 136 2.39 15.96 -40.31
CA LEU A 136 2.36 14.52 -40.01
C LEU A 136 1.34 13.74 -40.85
N GLN A 137 0.31 14.42 -41.38
CA GLN A 137 -0.73 13.83 -42.24
C GLN A 137 -1.33 12.53 -41.63
N THR A 138 -1.64 11.53 -42.45
CA THR A 138 -2.23 10.27 -41.96
C THR A 138 -1.22 9.31 -41.35
N GLN A 139 0.06 9.67 -41.31
CA GLN A 139 1.16 8.85 -40.79
C GLN A 139 1.92 9.55 -39.66
N PRO A 140 1.30 9.72 -38.48
CA PRO A 140 1.91 10.48 -37.38
C PRO A 140 3.19 9.86 -36.79
N TRP A 141 3.47 8.59 -37.09
CA TRP A 141 4.65 7.87 -36.62
C TRP A 141 5.79 7.80 -37.65
N SER A 142 5.55 8.19 -38.91
CA SER A 142 6.55 8.13 -40.00
C SER A 142 7.47 9.35 -39.99
N LEU A 143 8.21 9.47 -38.89
CA LEU A 143 9.21 10.52 -38.70
C LEU A 143 10.62 9.90 -38.79
N PRO A 144 11.54 10.46 -39.60
CA PRO A 144 12.89 9.91 -39.75
C PRO A 144 13.62 9.72 -38.42
N TYR A 145 13.46 10.67 -37.49
CA TYR A 145 14.02 10.60 -36.15
C TYR A 145 13.48 9.39 -35.35
N LEU A 146 12.15 9.18 -35.34
CA LEU A 146 11.53 8.06 -34.62
C LEU A 146 11.85 6.72 -35.28
N GLU A 147 11.88 6.67 -36.61
CA GLU A 147 12.28 5.47 -37.36
C GLU A 147 13.71 5.07 -37.03
N GLN A 148 14.66 6.02 -37.02
CA GLN A 148 16.04 5.76 -36.62
C GLN A 148 16.14 5.34 -35.15
N LEU A 149 15.43 6.03 -34.24
CA LEU A 149 15.39 5.67 -32.83
C LEU A 149 14.93 4.21 -32.66
N PHE A 150 13.82 3.83 -33.30
CA PHE A 150 13.24 2.49 -33.19
C PHE A 150 14.03 1.41 -33.93
N LEU A 151 14.72 1.74 -35.02
CA LEU A 151 15.69 0.83 -35.65
C LEU A 151 16.86 0.54 -34.71
N ASN A 152 17.37 1.55 -34.01
CA ASN A 152 18.44 1.40 -33.03
C ASN A 152 18.00 0.57 -31.80
N LEU A 153 16.72 0.62 -31.41
CA LEU A 153 16.17 -0.24 -30.34
C LEU A 153 16.33 -1.73 -30.64
N ASN A 154 16.09 -2.13 -31.90
CA ASN A 154 16.16 -3.53 -32.30
C ASN A 154 17.59 -4.08 -32.26
N LEU A 155 18.59 -3.19 -32.35
CA LEU A 155 20.01 -3.52 -32.34
C LEU A 155 20.63 -3.47 -30.94
N ASN A 156 20.14 -2.60 -30.05
CA ASN A 156 20.72 -2.32 -28.73
C ASN A 156 19.70 -2.53 -27.60
N LYS A 157 19.14 -3.74 -27.47
CA LYS A 157 18.29 -4.08 -26.33
C LYS A 157 19.12 -4.13 -25.05
N HIS A 158 18.93 -3.15 -24.18
CA HIS A 158 19.57 -3.16 -22.86
C HIS A 158 18.70 -3.95 -21.88
N HIS A 159 19.22 -5.09 -21.42
CA HIS A 159 18.60 -5.90 -20.37
C HIS A 159 18.85 -5.32 -18.97
N ALA A 160 19.92 -4.52 -18.82
CA ALA A 160 20.21 -3.81 -17.59
C ALA A 160 19.31 -2.58 -17.40
N VAL A 161 18.96 -2.33 -16.14
CA VAL A 161 18.07 -1.23 -15.73
C VAL A 161 18.83 0.08 -15.71
N GLU A 162 20.02 0.05 -15.11
CA GLU A 162 21.01 1.13 -15.12
C GLU A 162 22.05 0.83 -16.22
N TYR A 163 22.16 1.73 -17.18
CA TYR A 163 23.12 1.69 -18.27
C TYR A 163 23.51 3.11 -18.63
N THR A 164 24.61 3.28 -19.35
CA THR A 164 25.04 4.60 -19.79
C THR A 164 24.04 5.17 -20.79
N VAL A 165 23.38 6.26 -20.41
CA VAL A 165 22.55 7.08 -21.28
C VAL A 165 23.45 8.07 -22.01
N GLN A 166 23.40 8.03 -23.34
CA GLN A 166 24.12 9.00 -24.16
C GLN A 166 23.56 10.41 -23.95
N GLU A 167 24.44 11.42 -24.04
CA GLU A 167 24.02 12.82 -24.04
C GLU A 167 23.05 13.11 -25.20
N ALA A 168 22.23 14.15 -25.02
CA ALA A 168 21.28 14.57 -26.04
C ALA A 168 22.01 15.07 -27.30
N SER A 169 21.73 14.43 -28.43
CA SER A 169 22.16 14.88 -29.74
C SER A 169 21.45 16.17 -30.15
N GLU A 170 21.97 16.86 -31.17
CA GLU A 170 21.27 18.02 -31.76
C GLU A 170 19.93 17.63 -32.38
N GLU A 171 19.79 16.39 -32.86
CA GLU A 171 18.55 15.86 -33.41
C GLU A 171 17.49 15.67 -32.32
N ASP A 172 17.88 15.18 -31.13
CA ASP A 172 16.98 15.05 -29.98
C ASP A 172 16.41 16.42 -29.57
N VAL A 173 17.27 17.44 -29.54
CA VAL A 173 16.89 18.83 -29.22
C VAL A 173 15.97 19.40 -30.30
N ALA A 174 16.32 19.25 -31.57
CA ALA A 174 15.53 19.74 -32.68
C ALA A 174 14.12 19.10 -32.71
N PHE A 175 14.04 17.79 -32.45
CA PHE A 175 12.78 17.08 -32.34
C PHE A 175 11.90 17.64 -31.21
N LEU A 176 12.45 17.75 -29.99
CA LEU A 176 11.70 18.26 -28.85
C LEU A 176 11.26 19.72 -29.02
N MET A 177 12.08 20.57 -29.65
CA MET A 177 11.70 21.96 -29.94
C MET A 177 10.58 22.07 -30.98
N GLN A 178 10.55 21.17 -31.97
CA GLN A 178 9.50 21.16 -32.99
C GLN A 178 8.18 20.59 -32.47
N GLU A 179 8.25 19.46 -31.76
CA GLU A 179 7.10 18.72 -31.28
C GLU A 179 6.52 19.31 -29.97
N GLY A 180 7.38 19.81 -29.09
CA GLY A 180 7.02 20.28 -27.76
C GLY A 180 6.79 19.13 -26.77
N VAL A 181 6.98 19.44 -25.47
CA VAL A 181 6.93 18.45 -24.37
C VAL A 181 5.57 17.75 -24.28
N SER A 182 4.49 18.48 -24.57
CA SER A 182 3.13 17.94 -24.57
C SER A 182 2.93 16.83 -25.61
N LEU A 183 3.24 17.06 -26.88
CA LEU A 183 3.03 16.02 -27.90
C LEU A 183 3.98 14.83 -27.72
N ALA A 184 5.21 15.07 -27.25
CA ALA A 184 6.11 14.00 -26.86
C ALA A 184 5.51 13.10 -25.76
N LEU A 185 4.89 13.70 -24.74
CA LEU A 185 4.15 12.95 -23.72
C LEU A 185 2.98 12.15 -24.31
N LEU A 186 2.21 12.74 -25.24
CA LEU A 186 1.13 12.02 -25.91
C LEU A 186 1.66 10.78 -26.64
N ARG A 187 2.76 10.90 -27.39
CA ARG A 187 3.39 9.75 -28.04
C ARG A 187 3.80 8.68 -27.06
N LEU A 188 4.43 9.05 -25.95
CA LEU A 188 4.84 8.10 -24.91
C LEU A 188 3.64 7.34 -24.32
N ILE A 189 2.53 8.02 -24.04
CA ILE A 189 1.29 7.39 -23.58
C ILE A 189 0.74 6.41 -24.63
N GLN A 190 0.77 6.79 -25.91
CA GLN A 190 0.29 5.90 -26.99
C GLN A 190 1.20 4.70 -27.22
N LEU A 191 2.53 4.87 -27.14
CA LEU A 191 3.49 3.76 -27.16
C LEU A 191 3.28 2.81 -25.98
N PHE A 192 2.96 3.36 -24.80
CA PHE A 192 2.65 2.57 -23.62
C PHE A 192 1.37 1.75 -23.81
N ASN A 193 0.29 2.37 -24.30
CA ASN A 193 -0.95 1.68 -24.62
C ASN A 193 -0.78 0.61 -25.71
N ALA A 194 0.15 0.80 -26.64
CA ALA A 194 0.52 -0.18 -27.66
C ALA A 194 1.41 -1.33 -27.12
N GLY A 195 1.80 -1.31 -25.83
CA GLY A 195 2.66 -2.33 -25.22
C GLY A 195 4.15 -2.23 -25.58
N ASN A 196 4.59 -1.13 -26.22
CA ASN A 196 5.99 -0.95 -26.63
C ASN A 196 6.83 -0.30 -25.52
N PHE A 197 7.00 -1.01 -24.40
CA PHE A 197 7.63 -0.47 -23.18
C PHE A 197 9.11 -0.05 -23.37
N GLU A 198 9.86 -0.73 -24.23
CA GLU A 198 11.25 -0.34 -24.53
C GLU A 198 11.30 0.99 -25.30
N ALA A 199 10.40 1.18 -26.28
CA ALA A 199 10.29 2.46 -26.98
C ALA A 199 9.87 3.60 -26.05
N VAL A 200 8.96 3.34 -25.10
CA VAL A 200 8.60 4.31 -24.05
C VAL A 200 9.82 4.72 -23.24
N LYS A 201 10.57 3.75 -22.71
CA LYS A 201 11.77 3.99 -21.90
C LYS A 201 12.78 4.86 -22.65
N GLN A 202 13.09 4.50 -23.89
CA GLN A 202 14.18 5.13 -24.64
C GLN A 202 13.79 6.51 -25.15
N LEU A 203 12.57 6.67 -25.68
CA LEU A 203 12.06 7.99 -26.06
C LEU A 203 11.95 8.91 -24.83
N ALA A 204 11.46 8.42 -23.69
CA ALA A 204 11.38 9.22 -22.47
C ALA A 204 12.77 9.72 -22.03
N LEU A 205 13.78 8.86 -22.02
CA LEU A 205 15.15 9.25 -21.67
C LEU A 205 15.74 10.26 -22.65
N ARG A 206 15.54 10.09 -23.96
CA ARG A 206 15.97 11.09 -24.97
C ARG A 206 15.27 12.43 -24.77
N MET A 207 13.97 12.43 -24.46
CA MET A 207 13.21 13.67 -24.21
C MET A 207 13.67 14.37 -22.93
N LEU A 208 13.94 13.63 -21.85
CA LEU A 208 14.49 14.19 -20.61
C LEU A 208 15.88 14.80 -20.83
N ALA A 209 16.74 14.11 -21.58
CA ALA A 209 18.08 14.60 -21.92
C ALA A 209 18.03 15.85 -22.80
N ALA A 210 17.17 15.86 -23.84
CA ALA A 210 16.96 17.02 -24.69
C ALA A 210 16.44 18.23 -23.90
N TRP A 211 15.44 18.01 -23.03
CA TRP A 211 14.89 19.05 -22.17
C TRP A 211 15.95 19.66 -21.24
N LEU A 212 16.78 18.82 -20.60
CA LEU A 212 17.89 19.29 -19.77
C LEU A 212 18.90 20.13 -20.55
N LYS A 213 19.23 19.72 -21.78
CA LYS A 213 20.17 20.45 -22.66
C LYS A 213 19.60 21.82 -23.07
N ILE A 214 18.32 21.88 -23.43
CA ILE A 214 17.63 23.14 -23.78
C ILE A 214 17.62 24.09 -22.59
N HIS A 215 17.30 23.59 -21.40
CA HIS A 215 17.10 24.40 -20.21
C HIS A 215 18.33 24.48 -19.30
N HIS A 216 19.51 24.06 -19.74
CA HIS A 216 20.70 24.01 -18.89
C HIS A 216 20.99 25.36 -18.20
N ASN A 217 20.89 26.46 -18.96
CA ASN A 217 21.17 27.82 -18.47
C ASN A 217 19.92 28.72 -18.33
N ALA A 218 18.71 28.20 -18.58
CA ALA A 218 17.49 29.01 -18.58
C ALA A 218 16.98 29.37 -17.16
N PRO A 219 16.32 30.50 -16.91
CA PRO A 219 15.72 30.75 -15.59
C PRO A 219 14.51 29.84 -15.35
N PHE A 220 14.26 29.38 -14.11
CA PHE A 220 13.13 28.47 -13.78
C PHE A 220 11.77 28.94 -14.31
N VAL A 221 11.50 30.25 -14.20
CA VAL A 221 10.25 30.89 -14.67
C VAL A 221 9.99 30.64 -16.17
N SER A 222 11.03 30.37 -16.97
CA SER A 222 10.87 30.12 -18.42
C SER A 222 10.33 28.74 -18.76
N PHE A 223 10.36 27.79 -17.82
CA PHE A 223 9.97 26.39 -18.04
C PHE A 223 9.13 25.81 -16.88
N GLU A 224 8.65 26.65 -15.97
CA GLU A 224 7.74 26.26 -14.89
C GLU A 224 6.46 25.59 -15.43
N GLY A 225 5.97 26.03 -16.59
CA GLY A 225 4.82 25.42 -17.25
C GLY A 225 5.03 23.97 -17.73
N ASP A 226 6.28 23.51 -17.86
CA ASP A 226 6.59 22.14 -18.28
C ASP A 226 6.68 21.16 -17.10
N GLU A 227 6.67 21.65 -15.85
CA GLU A 227 7.00 20.86 -14.65
C GLU A 227 6.20 19.56 -14.57
N ASP A 228 4.88 19.62 -14.69
CA ASP A 228 4.01 18.44 -14.56
C ASP A 228 4.18 17.48 -15.76
N THR A 229 4.38 18.02 -16.98
CA THR A 229 4.54 17.22 -18.20
C THR A 229 5.88 16.47 -18.19
N ILE A 230 6.98 17.16 -17.90
CA ILE A 230 8.32 16.54 -17.88
C ILE A 230 8.47 15.57 -16.70
N THR A 231 7.87 15.88 -15.55
CA THR A 231 7.80 14.97 -14.40
C THR A 231 7.08 13.67 -14.78
N LEU A 232 5.95 13.77 -15.51
CA LEU A 232 5.26 12.57 -15.99
C LEU A 232 6.07 11.80 -17.04
N ILE A 233 6.83 12.46 -17.90
CA ILE A 233 7.77 11.76 -18.81
C ILE A 233 8.79 10.94 -18.01
N GLY A 234 9.31 11.50 -16.91
CA GLY A 234 10.14 10.77 -15.95
C GLY A 234 9.42 9.54 -15.37
N HIS A 235 8.19 9.71 -14.92
CA HIS A 235 7.39 8.58 -14.41
C HIS A 235 7.04 7.56 -15.49
N LEU A 236 6.86 7.93 -16.76
CA LEU A 236 6.63 6.98 -17.85
C LEU A 236 7.82 6.04 -18.07
N CYS A 237 9.04 6.53 -17.88
CA CYS A 237 10.23 5.69 -17.84
C CYS A 237 10.16 4.68 -16.69
N LEU A 238 9.75 5.13 -15.50
CA LEU A 238 9.58 4.27 -14.32
C LEU A 238 8.42 3.29 -14.45
N LEU A 239 7.32 3.68 -15.09
CA LEU A 239 6.17 2.84 -15.40
C LEU A 239 6.57 1.71 -16.36
N ALA A 240 7.36 2.02 -17.39
CA ALA A 240 7.88 0.99 -18.29
C ALA A 240 8.80 -0.01 -17.57
N ALA A 241 9.62 0.46 -16.62
CA ALA A 241 10.41 -0.40 -15.76
C ALA A 241 9.53 -1.22 -14.80
N PHE A 242 8.53 -0.59 -14.19
CA PHE A 242 7.56 -1.24 -13.30
C PHE A 242 6.84 -2.38 -14.00
N VAL A 243 6.31 -2.20 -15.22
CA VAL A 243 5.63 -3.28 -15.95
C VAL A 243 6.56 -4.46 -16.22
N ARG A 244 7.80 -4.19 -16.64
CA ARG A 244 8.80 -5.20 -17.03
C ARG A 244 9.57 -5.83 -15.88
N ASP A 245 9.33 -5.38 -14.65
CA ASP A 245 9.98 -5.95 -13.48
C ASP A 245 9.40 -7.33 -13.17
N ASP A 246 10.07 -8.38 -13.66
CA ASP A 246 9.70 -9.77 -13.37
C ASP A 246 10.18 -10.23 -11.99
N LYS A 247 10.99 -9.44 -11.27
CA LYS A 247 11.60 -9.79 -9.98
C LYS A 247 10.85 -9.17 -8.80
N GLN A 248 9.52 -9.22 -8.84
CA GLN A 248 8.63 -8.76 -7.75
C GLN A 248 8.97 -7.33 -7.23
N GLY A 249 9.33 -6.38 -8.10
CA GLY A 249 9.56 -4.97 -7.73
C GLY A 249 11.02 -4.57 -7.43
N TYR A 250 11.97 -5.52 -7.48
CA TYR A 250 13.38 -5.24 -7.16
C TYR A 250 14.03 -4.17 -8.07
N VAL A 251 13.71 -4.21 -9.37
CA VAL A 251 14.29 -3.32 -10.36
C VAL A 251 13.79 -1.89 -10.16
N ILE A 252 12.49 -1.74 -9.92
CA ILE A 252 11.89 -0.42 -9.73
C ILE A 252 12.30 0.21 -8.39
N ASP A 253 12.46 -0.58 -7.33
CA ASP A 253 12.93 -0.07 -6.03
C ASP A 253 14.34 0.51 -6.12
N ASN A 254 15.25 -0.19 -6.81
CA ASN A 254 16.60 0.31 -7.03
C ASN A 254 16.62 1.63 -7.80
N LEU A 255 15.78 1.77 -8.83
CA LEU A 255 15.64 3.03 -9.56
C LEU A 255 15.12 4.16 -8.67
N ILE A 256 14.07 3.89 -7.88
CA ILE A 256 13.50 4.89 -6.95
C ILE A 256 14.56 5.33 -5.94
N PHE A 257 15.28 4.38 -5.35
CA PHE A 257 16.36 4.66 -4.40
C PHE A 257 17.47 5.50 -5.05
N ASN A 258 17.96 5.09 -6.22
CA ASN A 258 19.03 5.79 -6.94
C ASN A 258 18.61 7.22 -7.30
N ILE A 259 17.38 7.43 -7.76
CA ILE A 259 16.86 8.78 -8.06
C ILE A 259 16.91 9.64 -6.81
N ARG A 260 16.39 9.16 -5.67
CA ARG A 260 16.38 9.90 -4.41
C ARG A 260 17.80 10.23 -3.93
N PHE A 261 18.69 9.24 -3.98
CA PHE A 261 20.10 9.39 -3.62
C PHE A 261 20.78 10.46 -4.48
N TYR A 262 20.60 10.41 -5.80
CA TYR A 262 21.18 11.40 -6.70
C TYR A 262 20.55 12.78 -6.51
N VAL A 263 19.24 12.91 -6.33
CA VAL A 263 18.61 14.22 -6.07
C VAL A 263 19.22 14.88 -4.84
N GLN A 264 19.43 14.12 -3.76
CA GLN A 264 20.03 14.63 -2.54
C GLN A 264 21.48 15.10 -2.75
N ILE A 265 22.29 14.31 -3.47
CA ILE A 265 23.69 14.65 -3.75
C ILE A 265 23.80 15.86 -4.68
N LEU A 266 23.04 15.86 -5.78
CA LEU A 266 23.08 16.89 -6.82
C LEU A 266 22.51 18.22 -6.32
N SER A 267 21.61 18.21 -5.32
CA SER A 267 21.12 19.43 -4.67
C SER A 267 22.17 20.11 -3.78
N GLY A 268 23.23 19.39 -3.38
CA GLY A 268 24.27 19.87 -2.46
C GLY A 268 25.63 20.18 -3.09
N LEU A 269 25.86 19.87 -4.38
CA LEU A 269 27.18 19.96 -5.04
C LEU A 269 27.08 20.55 -6.46
N LEU A 270 28.07 21.36 -6.85
CA LEU A 270 28.35 21.68 -8.26
C LEU A 270 28.97 20.44 -8.93
N LEU A 271 28.31 19.87 -9.95
CA LEU A 271 28.78 18.63 -10.57
C LEU A 271 30.11 18.80 -11.30
N PRO A 272 31.02 17.81 -11.21
CA PRO A 272 32.06 17.58 -12.21
C PRO A 272 31.43 17.15 -13.54
N SER A 273 31.93 17.69 -14.64
CA SER A 273 31.44 17.51 -16.02
C SER A 273 31.74 16.14 -16.66
N GLU A 274 32.27 15.16 -15.94
CA GLU A 274 32.82 13.91 -16.52
C GLU A 274 32.13 12.62 -16.03
N ILE A 275 30.97 12.70 -15.40
CA ILE A 275 30.31 11.52 -14.82
C ILE A 275 29.31 10.92 -15.82
N THR A 276 29.41 9.60 -16.04
CA THR A 276 28.47 8.83 -16.86
C THR A 276 27.01 9.05 -16.42
N CYS A 277 26.15 9.42 -17.36
CA CYS A 277 24.74 9.62 -17.09
C CYS A 277 24.01 8.27 -17.14
N THR A 278 23.20 7.97 -16.12
CA THR A 278 22.35 6.77 -16.06
C THR A 278 20.87 7.21 -15.99
N PRO A 279 19.88 6.31 -16.22
CA PRO A 279 18.47 6.69 -16.17
C PRO A 279 18.06 7.39 -14.85
N ALA A 280 18.49 6.85 -13.71
CA ALA A 280 18.19 7.45 -12.41
C ALA A 280 18.87 8.83 -12.22
N ARG A 281 20.13 8.96 -12.65
CA ARG A 281 20.87 10.23 -12.58
C ARG A 281 20.25 11.30 -13.49
N LEU A 282 19.80 10.92 -14.69
CA LEU A 282 19.13 11.82 -15.61
C LEU A 282 17.81 12.36 -15.02
N ILE A 283 16.97 11.47 -14.49
CA ILE A 283 15.73 11.87 -13.82
C ILE A 283 16.04 12.76 -12.61
N ALA A 284 17.08 12.43 -11.83
CA ALA A 284 17.50 13.25 -10.70
C ALA A 284 17.97 14.66 -11.12
N GLN A 285 18.69 14.80 -12.24
CA GLN A 285 19.06 16.11 -12.79
C GLN A 285 17.83 16.94 -13.20
N VAL A 286 16.81 16.30 -13.80
CA VAL A 286 15.52 16.96 -14.08
C VAL A 286 14.87 17.44 -12.78
N CYS A 287 14.83 16.59 -11.75
CA CYS A 287 14.24 16.94 -10.45
C CYS A 287 14.94 18.16 -9.82
N VAL A 288 16.28 18.19 -9.81
CA VAL A 288 17.05 19.34 -9.32
C VAL A 288 16.76 20.58 -10.15
N ARG A 289 16.65 20.43 -11.47
CA ARG A 289 16.35 21.56 -12.36
C ARG A 289 14.97 22.17 -12.10
N LEU A 290 14.01 21.31 -11.77
CA LEU A 290 12.65 21.69 -11.37
C LEU A 290 12.53 22.12 -9.90
N ARG A 291 13.63 22.10 -9.12
CA ARG A 291 13.64 22.40 -7.68
C ARG A 291 12.76 21.45 -6.86
N LEU A 292 12.59 20.21 -7.31
CA LEU A 292 11.90 19.18 -6.57
C LEU A 292 12.83 18.59 -5.49
N GLY A 293 12.33 18.49 -4.27
CA GLY A 293 13.05 17.84 -3.17
C GLY A 293 13.17 16.32 -3.34
N ARG A 294 13.83 15.64 -2.39
CA ARG A 294 14.07 14.19 -2.41
C ARG A 294 12.83 13.36 -2.75
N ASN A 295 11.67 13.72 -2.17
CA ASN A 295 10.40 13.03 -2.39
C ASN A 295 9.47 13.78 -3.36
N GLY A 296 9.78 15.03 -3.75
CA GLY A 296 8.86 15.89 -4.50
C GLY A 296 8.49 15.33 -5.87
N PHE A 297 9.43 14.65 -6.54
CA PHE A 297 9.15 13.93 -7.79
C PHE A 297 8.08 12.84 -7.60
N PHE A 298 8.18 12.03 -6.55
CA PHE A 298 7.24 10.94 -6.26
C PHE A 298 5.89 11.45 -5.71
N GLU A 299 5.89 12.53 -4.93
CA GLU A 299 4.66 13.15 -4.43
C GLU A 299 3.77 13.69 -5.56
N LYS A 300 4.36 14.15 -6.67
CA LYS A 300 3.62 14.62 -7.85
C LYS A 300 2.72 13.54 -8.44
N ILE A 301 3.16 12.28 -8.46
CA ILE A 301 2.31 11.18 -8.94
C ILE A 301 1.36 10.66 -7.86
N GLY A 302 1.81 10.54 -6.60
CA GLY A 302 0.97 10.08 -5.49
C GLY A 302 -0.23 11.00 -5.22
N PHE A 303 -0.04 12.31 -5.36
CA PHE A 303 -1.07 13.35 -5.19
C PHE A 303 -1.52 13.96 -6.52
N ARG A 304 -1.41 13.20 -7.62
CA ARG A 304 -1.95 13.63 -8.92
C ARG A 304 -3.39 14.10 -8.76
N LYS A 305 -3.71 15.26 -9.34
CA LYS A 305 -5.04 15.87 -9.23
C LYS A 305 -6.06 15.25 -10.18
N PHE A 306 -5.60 14.47 -11.15
CA PHE A 306 -6.42 13.86 -12.19
C PHE A 306 -6.58 12.35 -11.97
N LYS A 307 -7.74 11.82 -12.35
CA LYS A 307 -8.01 10.38 -12.40
C LYS A 307 -8.22 9.99 -13.85
N LEU A 308 -7.49 8.97 -14.30
CA LEU A 308 -7.64 8.44 -15.65
C LEU A 308 -8.71 7.35 -15.65
N SER A 309 -9.42 7.20 -16.77
CA SER A 309 -10.31 6.05 -16.96
C SER A 309 -9.46 4.78 -17.11
N LEU A 310 -9.79 3.73 -16.37
CA LEU A 310 -9.11 2.42 -16.39
C LEU A 310 -9.36 1.61 -17.68
N THR A 311 -9.55 2.28 -18.80
CA THR A 311 -9.82 1.68 -20.11
C THR A 311 -8.57 1.45 -20.95
N THR A 312 -7.43 2.03 -20.54
CA THR A 312 -6.17 1.89 -21.28
C THR A 312 -5.10 1.28 -20.39
N SER A 313 -4.16 0.53 -20.99
CA SER A 313 -3.03 -0.06 -20.27
C SER A 313 -2.27 0.98 -19.44
N PHE A 314 -2.05 2.18 -19.99
CA PHE A 314 -1.41 3.28 -19.27
C PHE A 314 -2.17 3.67 -17.99
N ALA A 315 -3.48 3.85 -18.05
CA ALA A 315 -4.26 4.28 -16.89
C ALA A 315 -4.27 3.23 -15.78
N ILE A 316 -4.47 1.96 -16.15
CA ILE A 316 -4.49 0.83 -15.22
C ILE A 316 -3.16 0.71 -14.49
N ILE A 317 -2.06 0.74 -15.25
CA ILE A 317 -0.73 0.64 -14.66
C ILE A 317 -0.38 1.90 -13.88
N LEU A 318 -0.83 3.09 -14.31
CA LEU A 318 -0.57 4.32 -13.57
C LEU A 318 -1.18 4.27 -12.17
N ASP A 319 -2.39 3.71 -12.02
CA ASP A 319 -3.04 3.56 -10.71
C ASP A 319 -2.28 2.57 -9.82
N ALA A 320 -1.92 1.39 -10.35
CA ALA A 320 -1.12 0.40 -9.63
C ALA A 320 0.28 0.94 -9.23
N TYR A 321 0.93 1.66 -10.14
CA TYR A 321 2.20 2.36 -9.89
C TYR A 321 2.04 3.50 -8.88
N SER A 322 0.92 4.23 -8.91
CA SER A 322 0.66 5.30 -7.94
C SER A 322 0.50 4.73 -6.53
N SER A 323 -0.24 3.63 -6.37
CA SER A 323 -0.30 2.92 -5.08
C SER A 323 1.08 2.42 -4.66
N TYR A 324 1.89 1.91 -5.59
CA TYR A 324 3.26 1.48 -5.33
C TYR A 324 4.15 2.62 -4.82
N VAL A 325 4.11 3.78 -5.46
CA VAL A 325 4.90 4.95 -5.05
C VAL A 325 4.43 5.47 -3.68
N LEU A 326 3.12 5.51 -3.44
CA LEU A 326 2.55 5.91 -2.14
C LEU A 326 2.99 4.98 -1.01
N GLY A 327 3.01 3.67 -1.25
CA GLY A 327 3.51 2.70 -0.26
C GLY A 327 4.99 2.90 0.07
N ASN A 328 5.83 3.25 -0.91
CA ASN A 328 7.23 3.57 -0.67
C ASN A 328 7.41 4.85 0.16
N LEU A 329 6.59 5.89 -0.12
CA LEU A 329 6.58 7.11 0.68
C LEU A 329 6.12 6.86 2.13
N LEU A 330 5.16 5.94 2.33
CA LEU A 330 4.74 5.53 3.66
C LEU A 330 5.86 4.79 4.40
N LEU A 331 6.51 3.83 3.74
CA LEU A 331 7.64 3.10 4.34
C LEU A 331 8.78 4.04 4.76
N ASP A 332 9.08 5.07 3.97
CA ASP A 332 10.10 6.05 4.36
C ASP A 332 9.75 6.79 5.65
N LEU A 333 8.47 7.17 5.83
CA LEU A 333 8.00 7.81 7.06
C LEU A 333 8.02 6.82 8.23
N GLN A 334 7.65 5.56 7.99
CA GLN A 334 7.64 4.51 9.01
C GLN A 334 9.03 4.12 9.52
N LEU A 335 10.09 4.43 8.75
CA LEU A 335 11.49 4.22 9.14
C LEU A 335 12.09 5.38 9.95
N LEU A 336 11.35 6.47 10.15
CA LEU A 336 11.78 7.58 10.99
C LEU A 336 11.76 7.19 12.48
N ASN A 337 12.58 7.86 13.29
CA ASN A 337 12.50 7.74 14.75
C ASN A 337 11.14 8.26 15.25
N GLU A 338 10.71 7.86 16.46
CA GLU A 338 9.41 8.24 17.03
C GLU A 338 9.15 9.76 16.98
N ASP A 339 10.11 10.57 17.45
CA ASP A 339 9.98 12.04 17.49
C ASP A 339 9.78 12.63 16.08
N ASP A 340 10.61 12.22 15.12
CA ASP A 340 10.55 12.68 13.73
C ASP A 340 9.25 12.21 13.06
N PHE A 341 8.81 10.98 13.35
CA PHE A 341 7.55 10.44 12.81
C PHE A 341 6.35 11.24 13.30
N LEU A 342 6.30 11.60 14.59
CA LEU A 342 5.20 12.38 15.17
C LEU A 342 5.08 13.78 14.55
N GLU A 343 6.21 14.42 14.20
CA GLU A 343 6.20 15.68 13.44
C GLU A 343 5.54 15.52 12.06
N HIS A 344 5.73 14.37 11.42
CA HIS A 344 5.19 14.03 10.11
C HIS A 344 3.83 13.30 10.13
N LEU A 345 3.22 13.10 11.31
CA LEU A 345 1.96 12.36 11.45
C LEU A 345 0.81 12.88 10.57
N PRO A 346 0.58 14.21 10.40
CA PRO A 346 -0.47 14.71 9.51
C PRO A 346 -0.23 14.33 8.04
N GLN A 347 1.03 14.32 7.61
CA GLN A 347 1.42 13.90 6.27
C GLN A 347 1.23 12.39 6.10
N TYR A 348 1.60 11.60 7.12
CA TYR A 348 1.39 10.16 7.14
C TYR A 348 -0.09 9.79 6.99
N LYS A 349 -0.99 10.41 7.76
CA LYS A 349 -2.44 10.16 7.66
C LYS A 349 -2.98 10.45 6.25
N LYS A 350 -2.59 11.59 5.67
CA LYS A 350 -2.98 11.96 4.30
C LYS A 350 -2.45 10.99 3.25
N LEU A 351 -1.20 10.51 3.39
CA LEU A 351 -0.62 9.51 2.50
C LEU A 351 -1.32 8.16 2.64
N MET A 352 -1.65 7.76 3.87
CA MET A 352 -2.35 6.49 4.14
C MET A 352 -3.74 6.48 3.52
N ASP A 353 -4.54 7.52 3.69
CA ASP A 353 -5.86 7.63 3.07
C ASP A 353 -5.77 7.44 1.55
N ARG A 354 -4.80 8.14 0.94
CA ARG A 354 -4.58 8.10 -0.50
C ARG A 354 -4.09 6.74 -0.97
N TYR A 355 -3.18 6.12 -0.23
CA TYR A 355 -2.67 4.78 -0.52
C TYR A 355 -3.79 3.74 -0.53
N VAL A 356 -4.64 3.75 0.51
CA VAL A 356 -5.75 2.79 0.62
C VAL A 356 -6.80 3.05 -0.47
N GLU A 357 -7.10 4.30 -0.84
CA GLU A 357 -7.96 4.59 -2.00
C GLU A 357 -7.40 4.05 -3.32
N GLU A 358 -6.15 4.37 -3.64
CA GLU A 358 -5.55 4.04 -4.94
C GLU A 358 -5.28 2.55 -5.09
N ARG A 359 -4.81 1.89 -4.02
CA ARG A 359 -4.59 0.43 -4.01
C ARG A 359 -5.88 -0.36 -4.14
N GLU A 360 -6.93 0.02 -3.41
CA GLU A 360 -8.23 -0.64 -3.53
C GLU A 360 -8.82 -0.49 -4.93
N SER A 361 -8.70 0.71 -5.52
CA SER A 361 -9.16 0.99 -6.87
C SER A 361 -8.42 0.15 -7.92
N SER A 362 -7.08 0.12 -7.85
CA SER A 362 -6.26 -0.62 -8.80
C SER A 362 -6.43 -2.14 -8.66
N GLU A 363 -6.36 -2.69 -7.45
CA GLU A 363 -6.51 -4.13 -7.22
C GLU A 363 -7.92 -4.64 -7.57
N ARG A 364 -8.98 -3.89 -7.23
CA ARG A 364 -10.35 -4.27 -7.60
C ARG A 364 -10.49 -4.40 -9.11
N PHE A 365 -9.96 -3.45 -9.87
CA PHE A 365 -9.99 -3.49 -11.31
C PHE A 365 -9.21 -4.69 -11.85
N LEU A 366 -7.95 -4.87 -11.41
CA LEU A 366 -7.09 -5.95 -11.87
C LEU A 366 -7.66 -7.34 -11.54
N LEU A 367 -8.23 -7.52 -10.35
CA LEU A 367 -8.90 -8.77 -9.95
C LEU A 367 -10.16 -9.05 -10.79
N ASN A 368 -10.91 -8.01 -11.15
CA ASN A 368 -12.07 -8.16 -12.01
C ASN A 368 -11.65 -8.60 -13.43
N GLU A 369 -10.59 -8.02 -13.97
CA GLU A 369 -10.05 -8.44 -15.28
C GLU A 369 -9.52 -9.88 -15.26
N LEU A 370 -8.84 -10.29 -14.18
CA LEU A 370 -8.45 -11.70 -14.01
C LEU A 370 -9.65 -12.64 -13.99
N LYS A 371 -10.71 -12.30 -13.25
CA LYS A 371 -11.96 -13.09 -13.21
C LYS A 371 -12.61 -13.18 -14.58
N LYS A 372 -12.62 -12.09 -15.36
CA LYS A 372 -13.13 -12.10 -16.76
C LYS A 372 -12.33 -13.08 -17.62
N MET A 373 -10.99 -13.03 -17.56
CA MET A 373 -10.14 -13.97 -18.30
C MET A 373 -10.34 -15.43 -17.87
N GLU A 374 -10.53 -15.69 -16.57
CA GLU A 374 -10.82 -17.05 -16.08
C GLU A 374 -12.20 -17.54 -16.55
N GLN A 375 -13.23 -16.71 -16.45
CA GLN A 375 -14.57 -17.01 -16.97
C GLN A 375 -14.54 -17.29 -18.47
N GLN A 376 -13.68 -16.58 -19.22
CA GLN A 376 -13.48 -16.81 -20.65
C GLN A 376 -12.81 -18.14 -20.96
N ARG A 377 -11.73 -18.47 -20.24
CA ARG A 377 -11.08 -19.80 -20.35
C ARG A 377 -12.08 -20.93 -20.09
N ASN A 378 -13.04 -20.68 -19.18
CA ASN A 378 -14.07 -21.64 -18.82
C ASN A 378 -15.30 -21.63 -19.75
N SER A 379 -15.40 -20.68 -20.69
CA SER A 379 -16.51 -20.57 -21.64
C SER A 379 -16.14 -21.12 -23.03
N SER A 380 -17.07 -21.78 -23.71
CA SER A 380 -16.89 -22.29 -25.09
C SER A 380 -17.08 -21.23 -26.18
N THR A 381 -17.43 -20.00 -25.79
CA THR A 381 -17.63 -18.87 -26.69
C THR A 381 -16.33 -18.08 -26.69
N LYS A 382 -15.85 -17.55 -27.83
CA LYS A 382 -14.75 -16.57 -27.84
C LYS A 382 -15.33 -15.19 -27.52
N PRO A 383 -15.04 -14.57 -26.36
CA PRO A 383 -15.48 -13.20 -26.10
C PRO A 383 -14.31 -12.25 -26.34
N HIS A 384 -14.64 -11.03 -26.76
CA HIS A 384 -13.73 -9.98 -27.21
C HIS A 384 -13.14 -9.18 -26.03
N VAL A 385 -12.21 -9.75 -25.25
CA VAL A 385 -11.41 -8.91 -24.34
C VAL A 385 -10.32 -8.23 -25.13
N VAL A 386 -10.20 -6.92 -24.92
CA VAL A 386 -9.07 -6.15 -25.41
C VAL A 386 -7.79 -6.70 -24.76
N ASP A 387 -6.93 -7.33 -25.55
CA ASP A 387 -5.62 -7.77 -25.06
C ASP A 387 -4.75 -6.54 -24.80
N LEU A 388 -4.62 -6.18 -23.52
CA LEU A 388 -3.86 -5.00 -23.09
C LEU A 388 -2.35 -5.25 -23.02
N ASN A 389 -1.84 -6.44 -23.44
CA ASN A 389 -0.43 -6.83 -23.35
C ASN A 389 0.14 -6.66 -21.93
N LEU A 390 -0.66 -6.97 -20.90
CA LEU A 390 -0.30 -6.86 -19.49
C LEU A 390 -0.43 -8.19 -18.77
N ASN A 391 0.56 -8.51 -17.94
CA ASN A 391 0.42 -9.60 -16.97
C ASN A 391 -0.23 -9.05 -15.70
N TYR A 392 -1.57 -9.10 -15.61
CA TYR A 392 -2.33 -8.57 -14.47
C TYR A 392 -1.93 -9.21 -13.14
N GLN A 393 -1.61 -10.51 -13.12
CA GLN A 393 -1.20 -11.21 -11.89
C GLN A 393 0.09 -10.62 -11.32
N GLN A 394 1.08 -10.35 -12.18
CA GLN A 394 2.33 -9.70 -11.77
C GLN A 394 2.10 -8.29 -11.22
N GLN A 395 1.08 -7.55 -11.67
CA GLN A 395 0.87 -6.16 -11.21
C GLN A 395 0.14 -6.08 -9.86
N ILE A 396 -0.74 -7.03 -9.53
CA ILE A 396 -1.44 -7.08 -8.23
C ILE A 396 -0.47 -7.38 -7.08
N CYS A 397 0.58 -8.17 -7.35
CA CYS A 397 1.52 -8.66 -6.34
C CYS A 397 2.88 -7.94 -6.33
N LYS A 398 3.04 -6.85 -7.10
CA LYS A 398 4.23 -5.98 -7.00
C LYS A 398 4.14 -5.17 -5.72
N GLY A 399 4.46 -5.81 -4.60
CA GLY A 399 4.45 -5.21 -3.27
C GLY A 399 5.60 -4.22 -3.08
N ASN A 400 5.41 -3.28 -2.17
CA ASN A 400 6.49 -2.43 -1.67
C ASN A 400 7.57 -3.28 -0.98
N ARG A 401 8.80 -2.80 -0.83
CA ARG A 401 9.83 -3.46 -0.02
C ARG A 401 10.43 -2.49 0.98
N VAL A 402 10.76 -2.99 2.16
CA VAL A 402 11.65 -2.24 3.07
C VAL A 402 13.00 -2.17 2.38
N ILE A 403 13.51 -0.96 2.13
CA ILE A 403 14.79 -0.73 1.48
C ILE A 403 15.91 -1.17 2.43
N ASN A 404 16.12 -2.48 2.56
CA ASN A 404 17.29 -3.08 3.21
C ASN A 404 18.15 -3.71 2.11
N ILE A 405 18.91 -2.86 1.42
CA ILE A 405 19.94 -3.26 0.44
C ILE A 405 21.06 -4.09 1.12
N ASN A 406 21.11 -4.13 2.46
CA ASN A 406 22.13 -4.85 3.23
C ASN A 406 21.91 -6.38 3.36
N ASN A 407 20.85 -6.96 2.80
CA ASN A 407 20.76 -8.43 2.64
C ASN A 407 21.34 -8.93 1.31
N CYS A 408 22.02 -8.07 0.56
CA CYS A 408 22.96 -8.49 -0.47
C CYS A 408 24.21 -9.04 0.20
N ASN A 409 24.20 -10.33 0.53
CA ASN A 409 25.45 -11.06 0.42
C ASN A 409 25.86 -10.97 -1.05
N ASP A 410 26.99 -10.34 -1.31
CA ASP A 410 27.72 -10.41 -2.57
C ASP A 410 27.84 -11.88 -2.99
N SER A 411 26.93 -12.36 -3.84
CA SER A 411 27.23 -13.41 -4.80
C SER A 411 27.40 -12.73 -6.14
N GLY A 412 28.52 -12.02 -6.27
CA GLY A 412 29.09 -11.73 -7.57
C GLY A 412 29.56 -13.05 -8.16
N ASP A 413 28.69 -13.68 -8.94
CA ASP A 413 28.99 -14.55 -10.08
C ASP A 413 27.65 -15.12 -10.58
N ASP A 414 27.60 -15.44 -11.88
CA ASP A 414 26.46 -16.00 -12.63
C ASP A 414 26.00 -17.38 -12.11
N GLU A 415 25.58 -17.48 -10.86
CA GLU A 415 24.80 -18.61 -10.38
C GLU A 415 23.31 -18.24 -10.41
N GLU A 416 22.58 -18.89 -11.33
CA GLU A 416 21.13 -19.01 -11.22
C GLU A 416 20.79 -19.35 -9.77
N ILE A 417 19.96 -18.51 -9.14
CA ILE A 417 19.36 -18.80 -7.84
C ILE A 417 18.68 -20.16 -8.01
N GLN A 418 19.33 -21.23 -7.55
CA GLN A 418 18.72 -22.54 -7.59
C GLN A 418 17.46 -22.43 -6.74
N PRO A 419 16.27 -22.75 -7.28
CA PRO A 419 15.06 -22.75 -6.49
C PRO A 419 15.28 -23.76 -5.37
N ARG A 420 15.26 -23.28 -4.12
CA ARG A 420 15.29 -24.15 -2.95
C ARG A 420 14.20 -25.19 -3.16
N VAL A 421 14.59 -26.46 -3.14
CA VAL A 421 13.70 -27.59 -3.34
C VAL A 421 12.69 -27.61 -2.21
N GLY A 422 11.47 -27.24 -2.56
CA GLY A 422 10.30 -27.14 -1.71
C GLY A 422 9.39 -26.11 -2.36
N GLU A 423 8.21 -26.52 -2.81
CA GLU A 423 7.15 -25.60 -3.23
C GLU A 423 6.71 -24.77 -2.00
N GLU A 424 7.53 -23.81 -1.58
CA GLU A 424 7.15 -22.76 -0.64
C GLU A 424 6.16 -21.88 -1.39
N GLN A 425 4.87 -22.17 -1.19
CA GLN A 425 3.76 -21.33 -1.65
C GLN A 425 4.08 -19.87 -1.27
N GLU A 426 4.17 -18.97 -2.24
CA GLU A 426 4.54 -17.56 -2.03
C GLU A 426 3.80 -16.97 -0.80
N GLU A 427 4.56 -16.68 0.26
CA GLU A 427 4.03 -16.05 1.48
C GLU A 427 3.43 -14.69 1.14
N GLN A 428 2.24 -14.40 1.67
CA GLN A 428 1.61 -13.10 1.53
C GLN A 428 2.34 -12.09 2.42
N THR A 429 2.95 -11.07 1.81
CA THR A 429 3.64 -9.99 2.51
C THR A 429 3.00 -8.64 2.18
N ASP A 430 2.97 -7.74 3.17
CA ASP A 430 2.47 -6.38 3.01
C ASP A 430 3.26 -5.43 3.91
N PRO A 431 4.44 -4.99 3.46
CA PRO A 431 5.37 -4.29 4.32
C PRO A 431 4.82 -2.94 4.80
N VAL A 432 3.91 -2.30 4.06
CA VAL A 432 3.32 -1.03 4.51
C VAL A 432 2.56 -1.21 5.82
N PHE A 433 1.74 -2.27 5.94
CA PHE A 433 0.98 -2.53 7.16
C PHE A 433 1.80 -3.28 8.22
N GLN A 434 2.74 -4.13 7.81
CA GLN A 434 3.66 -4.81 8.73
C GLN A 434 4.63 -3.83 9.40
N ASN A 435 4.94 -2.68 8.80
CA ASN A 435 5.81 -1.63 9.39
C ASN A 435 5.04 -0.43 9.96
N VAL A 436 3.71 -0.51 10.14
CA VAL A 436 2.98 0.55 10.87
C VAL A 436 3.58 0.73 12.27
N PRO A 437 3.94 1.95 12.69
CA PRO A 437 4.54 2.20 14.00
C PRO A 437 3.65 1.67 15.13
N ASN A 438 4.28 1.17 16.19
CA ASN A 438 3.60 0.63 17.36
C ASN A 438 3.12 1.78 18.28
N ASP A 439 2.33 2.70 17.74
CA ASP A 439 1.65 3.78 18.45
C ASP A 439 0.13 3.56 18.47
N GLU A 440 -0.54 3.77 19.61
CA GLU A 440 -1.98 3.50 19.78
C GLU A 440 -2.84 4.39 18.87
N GLU A 441 -2.49 5.67 18.70
CA GLU A 441 -3.23 6.62 17.86
C GLU A 441 -3.10 6.21 16.38
N VAL A 442 -1.89 5.87 15.95
CA VAL A 442 -1.59 5.47 14.57
C VAL A 442 -2.29 4.14 14.22
N LEU A 443 -2.12 3.11 15.04
CA LEU A 443 -2.73 1.80 14.79
C LEU A 443 -4.25 1.88 14.78
N SER A 444 -4.84 2.63 15.72
CA SER A 444 -6.29 2.84 15.77
C SER A 444 -6.81 3.57 14.51
N TYR A 445 -6.08 4.59 14.06
CA TYR A 445 -6.41 5.33 12.83
C TYR A 445 -6.41 4.42 11.60
N VAL A 446 -5.29 3.72 11.36
CA VAL A 446 -5.11 2.88 10.17
C VAL A 446 -6.11 1.72 10.18
N TYR A 447 -6.32 1.09 11.34
CA TYR A 447 -7.30 0.02 11.46
C TYR A 447 -8.72 0.50 11.17
N LYS A 448 -9.14 1.64 11.72
CA LYS A 448 -10.47 2.21 11.48
C LYS A 448 -10.70 2.51 10.00
N LEU A 449 -9.70 3.07 9.32
CA LEU A 449 -9.75 3.34 7.88
C LEU A 449 -10.02 2.08 7.05
N LEU A 450 -9.41 0.94 7.42
CA LEU A 450 -9.65 -0.33 6.74
C LEU A 450 -10.95 -1.00 7.19
N ALA A 451 -11.33 -0.88 8.46
CA ALA A 451 -12.51 -1.54 9.02
C ALA A 451 -13.81 -1.05 8.36
N GLU A 452 -13.87 0.23 7.96
CA GLU A 452 -15.00 0.81 7.24
C GLU A 452 -15.15 0.32 5.78
N ARG A 453 -14.20 -0.48 5.28
CA ARG A 453 -14.14 -0.94 3.89
C ARG A 453 -14.42 -2.43 3.76
N ASP A 454 -15.27 -2.79 2.79
CA ASP A 454 -15.70 -4.17 2.49
C ASP A 454 -14.80 -4.91 1.48
N PHE A 455 -13.71 -4.29 1.02
CA PHE A 455 -12.82 -4.91 0.04
C PHE A 455 -12.03 -6.08 0.65
N SER A 456 -12.14 -7.26 0.04
CA SER A 456 -11.54 -8.50 0.53
C SER A 456 -10.01 -8.51 0.51
N GLY A 457 -9.38 -7.69 -0.35
CA GLY A 457 -7.92 -7.55 -0.41
C GLY A 457 -7.30 -7.04 0.89
N TRP A 458 -8.08 -6.35 1.73
CA TRP A 458 -7.62 -5.85 3.03
C TRP A 458 -7.55 -6.90 4.14
N ARG A 459 -7.96 -8.16 3.89
CA ARG A 459 -8.01 -9.20 4.92
C ARG A 459 -6.66 -9.39 5.61
N PHE A 460 -5.57 -9.48 4.85
CA PHE A 460 -4.22 -9.64 5.39
C PHE A 460 -3.79 -8.43 6.22
N ALA A 461 -3.93 -7.21 5.69
CA ALA A 461 -3.59 -5.97 6.37
C ALA A 461 -4.36 -5.80 7.69
N LYS A 462 -5.66 -6.14 7.70
CA LYS A 462 -6.50 -6.11 8.91
C LYS A 462 -6.01 -7.11 9.96
N ILE A 463 -5.61 -8.33 9.56
CA ILE A 463 -5.02 -9.32 10.48
C ILE A 463 -3.71 -8.79 11.07
N ALA A 464 -2.80 -8.27 10.23
CA ALA A 464 -1.51 -7.74 10.69
C ALA A 464 -1.67 -6.60 11.70
N LEU A 465 -2.57 -5.64 11.43
CA LEU A 465 -2.87 -4.54 12.35
C LEU A 465 -3.51 -5.02 13.65
N LEU A 466 -4.47 -5.95 13.59
CA LEU A 466 -5.12 -6.49 14.78
C LEU A 466 -4.15 -7.26 15.68
N LEU A 467 -3.20 -8.01 15.09
CA LEU A 467 -2.15 -8.67 15.87
C LEU A 467 -1.28 -7.66 16.63
N LYS A 468 -0.89 -6.55 15.98
CA LYS A 468 -0.17 -5.46 16.66
C LYS A 468 -0.97 -4.80 17.78
N ILE A 469 -2.24 -4.47 17.51
CA ILE A 469 -3.15 -3.85 18.49
C ILE A 469 -3.33 -4.79 19.69
N ILE A 470 -3.57 -6.08 19.46
CA ILE A 470 -3.74 -7.06 20.54
C ILE A 470 -2.42 -7.24 21.30
N GLY A 471 -1.28 -7.29 20.62
CA GLY A 471 0.03 -7.32 21.26
C GLY A 471 0.25 -6.14 22.22
N GLN A 472 -0.06 -4.92 21.79
CA GLN A 472 -0.02 -3.73 22.66
C GLN A 472 -0.98 -3.84 23.85
N GLN A 473 -2.20 -4.32 23.62
CA GLN A 473 -3.20 -4.49 24.68
C GLN A 473 -2.76 -5.53 25.71
N ILE A 474 -2.19 -6.65 25.28
CA ILE A 474 -1.61 -7.68 26.16
C ILE A 474 -0.44 -7.09 26.96
N ASN A 475 0.49 -6.41 26.30
CA ASN A 475 1.64 -5.79 26.96
C ASN A 475 1.21 -4.71 27.98
N ALA A 476 0.18 -3.94 27.66
CA ALA A 476 -0.40 -2.97 28.59
C ALA A 476 -1.00 -3.67 29.81
N ILE A 477 -1.81 -4.72 29.61
CA ILE A 477 -2.39 -5.52 30.69
C ILE A 477 -1.29 -6.08 31.60
N GLU A 478 -0.21 -6.65 31.05
CA GLU A 478 0.91 -7.18 31.84
C GLU A 478 1.68 -6.09 32.58
N LYS A 479 1.96 -4.95 31.96
CA LYS A 479 2.63 -3.82 32.62
C LYS A 479 1.82 -3.27 33.79
N TRP A 480 0.51 -3.13 33.61
CA TRP A 480 -0.38 -2.59 34.62
C TRP A 480 -0.68 -3.57 35.74
N ARG A 481 -0.65 -4.89 35.47
CA ARG A 481 -0.88 -5.97 36.45
C ARG A 481 -0.02 -5.83 37.72
N TYR A 482 1.17 -5.24 37.62
CA TYR A 482 2.11 -5.05 38.73
C TYR A 482 2.13 -3.63 39.33
N HIS A 483 1.28 -2.72 38.84
CA HIS A 483 1.28 -1.33 39.31
C HIS A 483 0.51 -1.16 40.64
N SER A 484 1.15 -0.54 41.62
CA SER A 484 0.62 -0.28 42.99
C SER A 484 -0.65 0.58 43.09
N GLY A 485 -1.17 1.12 41.99
CA GLY A 485 -2.38 1.96 41.93
C GLY A 485 -3.50 1.38 41.07
N LEU A 486 -3.35 0.13 40.61
CA LEU A 486 -4.28 -0.52 39.69
C LEU A 486 -5.63 -0.82 40.35
N THR A 487 -6.72 -0.49 39.66
CA THR A 487 -8.09 -0.85 40.09
C THR A 487 -8.65 -1.96 39.20
N VAL A 488 -9.55 -2.76 39.75
CA VAL A 488 -10.24 -3.80 38.99
C VAL A 488 -11.04 -3.20 37.82
N ASP A 489 -11.60 -2.00 37.99
CA ASP A 489 -12.36 -1.33 36.94
C ASP A 489 -11.48 -0.86 35.78
N PHE A 490 -10.24 -0.43 36.05
CA PHE A 490 -9.28 -0.11 34.98
C PHE A 490 -8.86 -1.36 34.18
N MET A 491 -8.63 -2.49 34.84
CA MET A 491 -8.33 -3.76 34.16
C MET A 491 -9.51 -4.25 33.32
N LEU A 492 -10.74 -4.06 33.81
CA LEU A 492 -11.95 -4.40 33.04
C LEU A 492 -12.10 -3.53 31.78
N ASP A 493 -11.71 -2.25 31.82
CA ASP A 493 -11.71 -1.38 30.63
C ASP A 493 -10.68 -1.87 29.58
N LEU A 494 -9.49 -2.27 30.01
CA LEU A 494 -8.48 -2.87 29.13
C LEU A 494 -8.95 -4.18 28.51
N GLU A 495 -9.55 -5.08 29.31
CA GLU A 495 -10.14 -6.33 28.79
C GLU A 495 -11.31 -6.06 27.83
N GLN A 496 -12.10 -5.01 28.07
CA GLN A 496 -13.19 -4.61 27.17
C GLN A 496 -12.65 -4.13 25.81
N LYS A 497 -11.61 -3.29 25.80
CA LYS A 497 -10.94 -2.87 24.56
C LYS A 497 -10.37 -4.07 23.80
N MET A 498 -9.74 -5.00 24.51
CA MET A 498 -9.18 -6.21 23.93
C MET A 498 -10.27 -7.13 23.35
N SER A 499 -11.40 -7.28 24.04
CA SER A 499 -12.56 -8.04 23.55
C SER A 499 -13.04 -7.58 22.18
N ALA A 500 -13.07 -6.26 21.93
CA ALA A 500 -13.46 -5.71 20.63
C ALA A 500 -12.50 -6.14 19.51
N SER A 501 -11.18 -6.07 19.75
CA SER A 501 -10.16 -6.54 18.80
C SER A 501 -10.32 -8.03 18.45
N TYR A 502 -10.61 -8.88 19.45
CA TYR A 502 -10.88 -10.31 19.24
C TYR A 502 -12.17 -10.55 18.45
N ALA A 503 -13.23 -9.79 18.71
CA ALA A 503 -14.48 -9.88 17.95
C ALA A 503 -14.27 -9.50 16.48
N ASP A 504 -13.42 -8.51 16.21
CA ASP A 504 -13.09 -8.11 14.85
C ASP A 504 -12.20 -9.13 14.13
N LEU A 505 -11.24 -9.76 14.83
CA LEU A 505 -10.54 -10.93 14.29
C LEU A 505 -11.52 -12.05 13.95
N ALA A 506 -12.47 -12.36 14.83
CA ALA A 506 -13.44 -13.43 14.60
C ALA A 506 -14.22 -13.23 13.28
N LYS A 507 -14.61 -12.00 12.96
CA LYS A 507 -15.27 -11.65 11.69
C LYS A 507 -14.39 -11.89 10.47
N LEU A 508 -13.07 -11.63 10.56
CA LEU A 508 -12.13 -11.89 9.46
C LEU A 508 -11.88 -13.38 9.21
N PHE A 509 -12.19 -14.22 10.19
CA PHE A 509 -12.03 -15.67 10.12
C PHE A 509 -13.36 -16.42 9.93
N SER A 510 -14.43 -15.75 9.48
CA SER A 510 -15.75 -16.38 9.24
C SER A 510 -15.70 -17.62 8.34
N ASP A 511 -14.76 -17.67 7.41
CA ASP A 511 -14.54 -18.81 6.52
C ASP A 511 -13.88 -20.00 7.25
N HIS A 512 -13.14 -19.73 8.32
CA HIS A 512 -12.45 -20.70 9.17
C HIS A 512 -13.20 -20.90 10.48
N GLY A 513 -14.26 -21.72 10.43
CA GLY A 513 -15.20 -21.90 11.54
C GLY A 513 -14.57 -22.27 12.90
N PHE A 514 -13.41 -22.94 12.92
CA PHE A 514 -12.67 -23.19 14.15
C PHE A 514 -12.06 -21.91 14.73
N MET A 515 -11.32 -21.16 13.92
CA MET A 515 -10.67 -19.91 14.31
C MET A 515 -11.70 -18.85 14.73
N GLU A 516 -12.79 -18.73 13.96
CA GLU A 516 -13.92 -17.88 14.31
C GLU A 516 -14.48 -18.20 15.71
N ALA A 517 -14.71 -19.48 16.00
CA ALA A 517 -15.26 -19.91 17.28
C ALA A 517 -14.30 -19.62 18.45
N GLU A 518 -13.00 -19.81 18.25
CA GLU A 518 -11.97 -19.52 19.25
C GLU A 518 -11.93 -18.01 19.58
N PHE A 519 -11.90 -17.16 18.57
CA PHE A 519 -11.87 -15.71 18.77
C PHE A 519 -13.15 -15.18 19.42
N TRP A 520 -14.34 -15.68 19.03
CA TRP A 520 -15.59 -15.29 19.69
C TRP A 520 -15.65 -15.72 21.15
N LEU A 521 -15.15 -16.91 21.48
CA LEU A 521 -15.12 -17.39 22.87
C LEU A 521 -14.15 -16.56 23.72
N THR A 522 -13.00 -16.16 23.17
CA THR A 522 -12.07 -15.26 23.84
C THR A 522 -12.65 -13.86 24.00
N ALA A 523 -13.27 -13.29 22.96
CA ALA A 523 -13.96 -12.01 23.04
C ALA A 523 -15.05 -12.01 24.13
N PHE A 524 -15.86 -13.08 24.20
CA PHE A 524 -16.89 -13.25 25.23
C PHE A 524 -16.29 -13.34 26.64
N TYR A 525 -15.21 -14.11 26.84
CA TYR A 525 -14.57 -14.25 28.15
C TYR A 525 -14.01 -12.92 28.67
N LEU A 526 -13.44 -12.10 27.78
CA LEU A 526 -12.90 -10.78 28.10
C LEU A 526 -14.01 -9.79 28.44
N HIS A 527 -15.07 -9.75 27.63
CA HIS A 527 -16.23 -8.89 27.86
C HIS A 527 -17.55 -9.68 27.70
N PRO A 528 -18.09 -10.20 28.83
CA PRO A 528 -19.30 -11.02 28.81
C PRO A 528 -20.54 -10.19 28.48
N THR A 529 -20.89 -10.13 27.19
CA THR A 529 -22.10 -9.47 26.67
C THR A 529 -23.01 -10.46 25.98
N SER A 530 -24.31 -10.15 25.91
CA SER A 530 -25.27 -10.97 25.18
C SER A 530 -24.94 -11.06 23.69
N SER A 531 -24.34 -10.00 23.12
CA SER A 531 -23.91 -9.98 21.71
C SER A 531 -22.84 -11.04 21.45
N ASN A 532 -21.73 -11.00 22.20
CA ASN A 532 -20.63 -11.96 22.03
C ASN A 532 -21.10 -13.40 22.32
N TYR A 533 -21.97 -13.57 23.32
CA TYR A 533 -22.52 -14.88 23.66
C TYR A 533 -23.39 -15.49 22.54
N ASN A 534 -24.18 -14.68 21.85
CA ASN A 534 -25.00 -15.14 20.73
C ASN A 534 -24.12 -15.65 19.58
N GLU A 535 -22.99 -15.00 19.32
CA GLU A 535 -22.01 -15.46 18.32
C GLU A 535 -21.35 -16.79 18.74
N VAL A 536 -20.95 -16.93 20.00
CA VAL A 536 -20.45 -18.22 20.54
C VAL A 536 -21.49 -19.34 20.34
N LYS A 537 -22.77 -19.07 20.60
CA LYS A 537 -23.86 -20.03 20.39
C LYS A 537 -24.07 -20.36 18.91
N ARG A 538 -23.90 -19.39 17.99
CA ARG A 538 -23.95 -19.62 16.54
C ARG A 538 -22.82 -20.53 16.11
N CYS A 539 -21.58 -20.26 16.54
CA CYS A 539 -20.41 -21.09 16.22
C CYS A 539 -20.58 -22.54 16.70
N SER A 540 -21.11 -22.74 17.91
CA SER A 540 -21.42 -24.09 18.42
C SER A 540 -22.39 -24.85 17.52
N SER A 541 -23.46 -24.18 17.07
CA SER A 541 -24.46 -24.79 16.19
C SER A 541 -23.87 -25.13 14.82
N ALA A 542 -23.00 -24.26 14.28
CA ALA A 542 -22.31 -24.49 13.02
C ALA A 542 -21.28 -25.64 13.10
N MET A 543 -20.56 -25.78 14.22
CA MET A 543 -19.64 -26.91 14.46
C MET A 543 -20.37 -28.25 14.53
N LYS A 544 -21.54 -28.28 15.19
CA LYS A 544 -22.37 -29.49 15.27
C LYS A 544 -22.87 -29.95 13.88
N ASN A 545 -23.34 -29.02 13.06
CA ASN A 545 -23.81 -29.33 11.71
C ASN A 545 -22.68 -29.83 10.79
N ARG A 546 -21.45 -29.30 10.93
CA ARG A 546 -20.29 -29.75 10.15
C ARG A 546 -19.78 -31.14 10.55
N GLN A 547 -19.89 -31.53 11.81
CA GLN A 547 -19.62 -32.90 12.26
C GLN A 547 -20.65 -33.90 11.72
N GLU A 548 -21.90 -33.49 11.56
CA GLU A 548 -22.98 -34.33 11.04
C GLU A 548 -22.91 -34.52 9.51
N GLU A 549 -22.45 -33.52 8.73
CA GLU A 549 -22.25 -33.63 7.28
C GLU A 549 -20.89 -34.23 6.86
N GLY A 550 -19.86 -34.12 7.71
CA GLY A 550 -18.46 -34.36 7.34
C GLY A 550 -17.84 -35.66 7.86
N GLY A 551 -18.60 -36.63 8.40
CA GLY A 551 -18.12 -37.99 8.72
C GLY A 551 -16.86 -38.10 9.60
N LEU A 552 -16.42 -37.02 10.27
CA LEU A 552 -15.29 -37.06 11.20
C LEU A 552 -15.78 -37.60 12.55
N PRO A 553 -15.05 -38.55 13.16
CA PRO A 553 -15.47 -39.16 14.42
C PRO A 553 -15.56 -38.09 15.50
N ALA A 554 -16.64 -38.14 16.29
CA ALA A 554 -16.74 -37.36 17.52
C ALA A 554 -15.49 -37.66 18.38
N PRO A 555 -14.80 -36.64 18.93
CA PRO A 555 -13.75 -36.91 19.88
C PRO A 555 -14.37 -37.68 21.04
N ALA A 556 -13.86 -38.89 21.28
CA ALA A 556 -14.28 -39.69 22.42
C ALA A 556 -14.10 -38.85 23.70
N PRO A 557 -14.96 -39.04 24.73
CA PRO A 557 -14.82 -38.33 25.99
C PRO A 557 -13.52 -38.76 26.67
N SER A 558 -12.43 -38.07 26.34
CA SER A 558 -11.15 -38.27 26.99
C SER A 558 -11.24 -37.57 28.35
N ASN A 559 -11.27 -38.39 29.40
CA ASN A 559 -11.03 -37.95 30.77
C ASN A 559 -9.59 -37.43 30.89
N VAL A 560 -9.32 -36.24 30.36
CA VAL A 560 -8.08 -35.51 30.65
C VAL A 560 -8.32 -34.77 31.95
N LYS A 561 -7.70 -35.24 33.03
CA LYS A 561 -7.66 -34.54 34.32
C LYS A 561 -6.98 -33.18 34.14
N TYR A 562 -7.76 -32.14 33.86
CA TYR A 562 -7.38 -30.74 34.07
C TYR A 562 -7.56 -30.41 35.56
N GLU A 563 -6.83 -31.11 36.43
CA GLU A 563 -6.71 -30.75 37.85
C GLU A 563 -5.44 -29.90 38.02
N LEU A 564 -5.64 -28.62 38.32
CA LEU A 564 -4.65 -27.68 38.88
C LEU A 564 -3.38 -27.47 38.05
N LEU A 565 -3.53 -26.84 36.88
CA LEU A 565 -2.42 -26.10 36.26
C LEU A 565 -2.66 -24.61 36.51
N SER A 566 -1.64 -23.97 37.08
CA SER A 566 -1.51 -22.53 37.33
C SER A 566 -2.05 -21.66 36.19
N SER A 567 -2.55 -20.47 36.52
CA SER A 567 -3.23 -19.48 35.68
C SER A 567 -2.40 -18.91 34.53
N THR A 568 -1.18 -19.40 34.31
CA THR A 568 -0.25 -18.98 33.24
C THR A 568 0.24 -20.21 32.49
N ILE A 569 0.16 -20.19 31.15
CA ILE A 569 0.72 -21.26 30.31
C ILE A 569 2.24 -21.26 30.48
N ASP A 570 2.81 -22.43 30.74
CA ASP A 570 4.26 -22.65 30.73
C ASP A 570 4.79 -22.36 29.32
N VAL A 571 5.61 -21.31 29.18
CA VAL A 571 6.25 -20.88 27.93
C VAL A 571 6.96 -22.06 27.24
N HIS A 572 7.42 -23.05 28.01
CA HIS A 572 8.04 -24.27 27.50
C HIS A 572 7.07 -25.18 26.71
N GLN A 573 5.77 -25.19 27.00
CA GLN A 573 4.79 -25.96 26.20
C GLN A 573 4.45 -25.26 24.88
N ILE A 574 4.46 -23.93 24.84
CA ILE A 574 4.31 -23.18 23.59
C ILE A 574 5.58 -23.33 22.75
N MET A 575 6.77 -23.22 23.36
CA MET A 575 8.05 -23.49 22.69
C MET A 575 8.16 -24.92 22.14
N ALA A 576 7.59 -25.92 22.82
CA ALA A 576 7.55 -27.29 22.32
C ALA A 576 6.64 -27.44 21.08
N ILE A 577 5.59 -26.60 20.97
CA ILE A 577 4.69 -26.55 19.80
C ILE A 577 5.30 -25.74 18.64
N THR A 578 6.11 -24.72 18.93
CA THR A 578 6.72 -23.85 17.92
C THR A 578 8.10 -24.31 17.43
N ASN A 579 8.82 -25.17 18.17
CA ASN A 579 10.20 -25.57 17.84
C ASN A 579 10.43 -27.06 17.53
N HIS A 580 9.40 -27.93 17.56
CA HIS A 580 9.55 -29.35 17.22
C HIS A 580 8.69 -29.77 16.00
N GLU A 581 9.31 -30.58 15.13
CA GLU A 581 8.69 -31.18 13.94
C GLU A 581 7.71 -32.33 14.24
N ASP A 582 7.47 -32.69 15.51
CA ASP A 582 6.55 -33.77 15.88
C ASP A 582 5.14 -33.24 16.23
N PRO A 583 4.11 -33.58 15.43
CA PRO A 583 2.78 -32.98 15.52
C PRO A 583 1.97 -33.57 16.67
N VAL A 584 1.46 -32.71 17.56
CA VAL A 584 0.30 -33.07 18.39
C VAL A 584 -0.93 -33.02 17.48
N SER A 585 -1.54 -34.19 17.25
CA SER A 585 -2.66 -34.47 16.34
C SER A 585 -3.92 -33.58 16.49
N ASP A 586 -4.02 -32.77 17.55
CA ASP A 586 -5.21 -31.96 17.84
C ASP A 586 -5.23 -30.58 17.14
N TYR A 587 -4.10 -30.15 16.55
CA TYR A 587 -3.96 -28.82 15.93
C TYR A 587 -3.77 -28.83 14.41
N ASP A 588 -3.86 -29.99 13.76
CA ASP A 588 -3.74 -30.11 12.30
C ASP A 588 -4.75 -29.23 11.53
N PRO A 589 -6.03 -29.09 11.95
CA PRO A 589 -6.97 -28.18 11.28
C PRO A 589 -6.60 -26.69 11.40
N ILE A 590 -5.92 -26.30 12.48
CA ILE A 590 -5.38 -24.94 12.64
C ILE A 590 -4.21 -24.76 11.69
N LYS A 591 -3.26 -25.71 11.67
CA LYS A 591 -2.10 -25.67 10.79
C LYS A 591 -2.50 -25.66 9.31
N GLU A 592 -3.51 -26.45 8.91
CA GLU A 592 -4.08 -26.45 7.55
C GLU A 592 -4.81 -25.14 7.22
N SER A 593 -5.60 -24.59 8.17
CA SER A 593 -6.27 -23.29 7.99
C SER A 593 -5.28 -22.13 7.87
N LEU A 594 -4.21 -22.15 8.66
CA LEU A 594 -3.15 -21.13 8.62
C LEU A 594 -2.29 -21.25 7.37
N LYS A 595 -2.00 -22.48 6.90
CA LYS A 595 -1.37 -22.71 5.58
C LYS A 595 -2.22 -22.17 4.43
N ALA A 596 -3.55 -22.32 4.49
CA ALA A 596 -4.44 -21.79 3.48
C ALA A 596 -4.42 -20.25 3.38
N LEU A 597 -4.03 -19.56 4.46
CA LEU A 597 -3.94 -18.10 4.53
C LEU A 597 -2.59 -17.54 4.04
N ARG A 598 -1.61 -18.40 3.75
CA ARG A 598 -0.26 -18.02 3.28
C ARG A 598 0.40 -16.92 4.14
N LEU A 599 0.15 -16.92 5.45
CA LEU A 599 0.73 -15.94 6.36
C LEU A 599 2.22 -16.24 6.59
N PRO A 600 3.07 -15.21 6.81
CA PRO A 600 4.44 -15.42 7.25
C PRO A 600 4.53 -16.24 8.54
N SER A 601 5.62 -16.99 8.70
CA SER A 601 5.84 -17.86 9.87
C SER A 601 5.71 -17.11 11.22
N HIS A 602 6.23 -15.88 11.31
CA HIS A 602 6.12 -15.07 12.54
C HIS A 602 4.66 -14.69 12.87
N MET A 603 3.86 -14.28 11.88
CA MET A 603 2.44 -13.97 12.09
C MET A 603 1.64 -15.22 12.48
N THR A 604 2.01 -16.37 11.94
CA THR A 604 1.41 -17.67 12.31
C THR A 604 1.66 -17.97 13.79
N LYS A 605 2.88 -17.74 14.29
CA LYS A 605 3.22 -17.88 15.72
C LYS A 605 2.47 -16.86 16.58
N ASP A 606 2.42 -15.60 16.18
CA ASP A 606 1.70 -14.55 16.90
C ASP A 606 0.21 -14.87 17.00
N LEU A 607 -0.39 -15.35 15.91
CA LEU A 607 -1.80 -15.73 15.87
C LEU A 607 -2.09 -16.93 16.79
N LEU A 608 -1.19 -17.92 16.84
CA LEU A 608 -1.28 -19.03 17.79
C LEU A 608 -1.19 -18.53 19.24
N ASN A 609 -0.28 -17.61 19.54
CA ASN A 609 -0.18 -17.00 20.87
C ASN A 609 -1.46 -16.24 21.26
N VAL A 610 -1.98 -15.43 20.36
CA VAL A 610 -3.23 -14.66 20.52
C VAL A 610 -4.43 -15.58 20.77
N ILE A 611 -4.52 -16.75 20.14
CA ILE A 611 -5.63 -17.69 20.35
C ILE A 611 -5.67 -18.23 21.79
N PHE A 612 -4.51 -18.53 22.39
CA PHE A 612 -4.44 -19.30 23.63
C PHE A 612 -4.11 -18.48 24.88
N GLN A 613 -3.56 -17.27 24.77
CA GLN A 613 -3.04 -16.51 25.92
C GLN A 613 -4.09 -15.82 26.83
N PRO A 614 -5.16 -15.18 26.35
CA PRO A 614 -5.98 -14.29 27.21
C PRO A 614 -7.10 -14.99 27.99
N ARG A 615 -7.35 -16.28 27.71
CA ARG A 615 -8.55 -16.98 28.16
C ARG A 615 -8.24 -18.02 29.22
N ASN A 616 -9.05 -18.05 30.28
CA ASN A 616 -8.97 -19.12 31.27
C ASN A 616 -9.33 -20.46 30.61
N LYS A 617 -8.51 -21.49 30.83
CA LYS A 617 -8.67 -22.85 30.27
C LYS A 617 -10.02 -23.50 30.61
N GLN A 618 -10.73 -23.02 31.64
CA GLN A 618 -12.09 -23.45 31.97
C GLN A 618 -13.15 -23.03 30.93
N TYR A 619 -12.84 -22.12 30.02
CA TYR A 619 -13.65 -21.75 28.86
C TYR A 619 -12.93 -22.26 27.62
N SER A 620 -13.21 -23.50 27.24
CA SER A 620 -12.57 -24.16 26.09
C SER A 620 -13.60 -24.96 25.29
N TRP A 621 -13.40 -25.00 23.97
CA TRP A 621 -14.19 -25.83 23.05
C TRP A 621 -13.90 -27.33 23.20
N ALA A 622 -12.88 -27.71 23.99
CA ALA A 622 -12.66 -29.10 24.40
C ALA A 622 -13.74 -29.61 25.39
N LEU A 623 -14.52 -28.71 25.99
CA LEU A 623 -15.65 -29.06 26.85
C LEU A 623 -16.88 -29.39 26.01
N ASP A 624 -17.76 -30.25 26.54
CA ASP A 624 -19.07 -30.44 25.94
C ASP A 624 -19.87 -29.13 25.94
N TRP A 625 -20.68 -28.92 24.90
CA TRP A 625 -21.42 -27.67 24.74
C TRP A 625 -22.36 -27.39 25.91
N HIS A 626 -22.94 -28.41 26.55
CA HIS A 626 -23.84 -28.21 27.69
C HIS A 626 -23.09 -27.56 28.86
N THR A 627 -21.93 -28.10 29.22
CA THR A 627 -21.05 -27.56 30.26
C THR A 627 -20.52 -26.17 29.91
N LEU A 628 -20.07 -25.96 28.66
CA LEU A 628 -19.57 -24.65 28.22
C LEU A 628 -20.71 -23.60 28.23
N HIS A 629 -21.89 -23.97 27.75
CA HIS A 629 -23.09 -23.13 27.74
C HIS A 629 -23.53 -22.71 29.16
N GLU A 630 -23.50 -23.62 30.12
CA GLU A 630 -23.80 -23.31 31.52
C GLU A 630 -22.79 -22.33 32.11
N ARG A 631 -21.49 -22.54 31.87
CA ARG A 631 -20.42 -21.64 32.33
C ARG A 631 -20.55 -20.25 31.73
N CYS A 632 -20.77 -20.15 30.42
CA CYS A 632 -20.99 -18.88 29.74
C CYS A 632 -22.25 -18.17 30.26
N ASN A 633 -23.35 -18.89 30.48
CA ASN A 633 -24.56 -18.30 31.06
C ASN A 633 -24.35 -17.80 32.50
N ALA A 634 -23.57 -18.51 33.31
CA ALA A 634 -23.25 -18.08 34.67
C ALA A 634 -22.40 -16.80 34.65
N LEU A 635 -21.40 -16.72 33.77
CA LEU A 635 -20.56 -15.53 33.59
C LEU A 635 -21.36 -14.33 33.08
N LEU A 636 -22.29 -14.55 32.14
CA LEU A 636 -23.16 -13.51 31.59
C LEU A 636 -24.14 -12.94 32.63
N LYS A 637 -24.64 -13.79 33.54
CA LYS A 637 -25.61 -13.39 34.58
C LYS A 637 -24.97 -12.72 35.80
N SER A 638 -23.68 -12.95 36.07
CA SER A 638 -23.01 -12.44 37.25
C SER A 638 -21.80 -11.58 36.90
N ARG A 639 -22.01 -10.26 36.89
CA ARG A 639 -20.92 -9.27 36.73
C ARG A 639 -19.87 -9.39 37.84
N ASP A 640 -20.29 -9.81 39.03
CA ASP A 640 -19.41 -10.01 40.17
C ASP A 640 -18.45 -11.19 39.98
N LEU A 641 -18.82 -12.22 39.22
CA LEU A 641 -17.92 -13.34 38.91
C LEU A 641 -16.73 -12.88 38.05
N LYS A 642 -16.97 -12.10 37.00
CA LYS A 642 -15.90 -11.56 36.16
C LYS A 642 -14.99 -10.63 36.95
N ARG A 643 -15.58 -9.72 37.75
CA ARG A 643 -14.84 -8.84 38.67
C ARG A 643 -14.00 -9.65 39.67
N LYS A 644 -14.53 -10.75 40.20
CA LYS A 644 -13.81 -11.66 41.10
C LYS A 644 -12.64 -12.34 40.39
N PHE A 645 -12.80 -12.85 39.17
CA PHE A 645 -11.70 -13.44 38.41
C PHE A 645 -10.57 -12.44 38.14
N VAL A 646 -10.90 -11.21 37.73
CA VAL A 646 -9.89 -10.16 37.54
C VAL A 646 -9.19 -9.83 38.86
N SER A 647 -9.94 -9.70 39.96
CA SER A 647 -9.35 -9.44 41.28
C SER A 647 -8.43 -10.56 41.77
N LEU A 648 -8.74 -11.82 41.47
CA LEU A 648 -7.92 -12.97 41.83
C LEU A 648 -6.65 -13.02 40.98
N ASN A 649 -6.76 -12.81 39.67
CA ASN A 649 -5.60 -12.72 38.78
C ASN A 649 -4.65 -11.58 39.19
N MET A 650 -5.19 -10.43 39.63
CA MET A 650 -4.40 -9.32 40.16
C MET A 650 -3.70 -9.67 41.48
N ALA A 651 -4.37 -10.42 42.37
CA ALA A 651 -3.84 -10.81 43.67
C ALA A 651 -2.73 -11.88 43.56
N GLU A 652 -2.94 -12.92 42.73
CA GLU A 652 -1.94 -13.96 42.46
C GLU A 652 -0.63 -13.35 41.93
N SER A 653 -0.73 -12.34 41.06
CA SER A 653 0.43 -11.65 40.48
C SER A 653 1.27 -10.85 41.48
N CYS A 654 0.68 -10.45 42.61
CA CYS A 654 1.34 -9.69 43.68
C CYS A 654 1.83 -10.58 44.83
N ASP A 655 1.29 -11.78 44.99
CA ASP A 655 1.60 -12.69 46.10
C ASP A 655 2.97 -13.36 45.97
N ASP A 656 3.44 -13.62 44.75
CA ASP A 656 4.75 -14.22 44.48
C ASP A 656 5.95 -13.26 44.61
N LEU A 657 5.69 -11.94 44.67
CA LEU A 657 6.71 -10.90 44.83
C LEU A 657 6.96 -10.51 46.30
N LYS A 658 6.18 -11.04 47.25
CA LYS A 658 6.32 -10.74 48.69
C LYS A 658 7.67 -11.15 49.29
N TYR A 659 8.46 -11.96 48.58
CA TYR A 659 9.78 -12.44 48.99
C TYR A 659 10.96 -11.72 48.29
N LEU A 660 10.69 -10.80 47.36
CA LEU A 660 11.70 -10.04 46.62
C LEU A 660 11.58 -8.54 46.95
N GLN A 661 12.50 -8.02 47.78
CA GLN A 661 12.65 -6.58 48.01
C GLN A 661 13.36 -5.94 46.81
N ILE A 662 12.59 -5.51 45.81
CA ILE A 662 13.11 -4.77 44.65
C ILE A 662 12.71 -3.29 44.78
N ASP A 663 13.70 -2.41 44.71
CA ASP A 663 13.51 -0.95 44.73
C ASP A 663 13.13 -0.44 43.33
N TYR A 664 11.83 -0.42 43.04
CA TYR A 664 11.28 0.02 41.76
C TYR A 664 11.56 1.50 41.42
N ALA A 665 12.01 2.32 42.39
CA ALA A 665 12.39 3.72 42.14
C ALA A 665 13.61 3.85 41.21
N ARG A 666 14.44 2.80 41.10
CA ARG A 666 15.63 2.75 40.22
C ARG A 666 15.29 2.59 38.74
N TYR A 667 14.07 2.19 38.39
CA TYR A 667 13.67 1.92 37.00
C TYR A 667 12.77 3.01 36.41
N ARG A 668 12.49 4.07 37.17
CA ARG A 668 11.57 5.16 36.79
C ARG A 668 12.04 5.96 35.55
N ASN A 669 13.34 5.95 35.27
CA ASN A 669 13.97 6.71 34.17
C ASN A 669 14.60 5.80 33.11
N ARG A 670 14.21 4.52 33.02
CA ARG A 670 14.70 3.65 31.94
C ARG A 670 14.02 4.06 30.62
N PRO A 671 14.78 4.19 29.51
CA PRO A 671 14.18 4.44 28.20
C PRO A 671 13.14 3.35 27.88
N GLN A 672 12.00 3.72 27.30
CA GLN A 672 11.08 2.73 26.72
C GLN A 672 11.83 2.04 25.59
N LEU A 673 12.10 0.74 25.73
CA LEU A 673 12.55 -0.06 24.60
C LEU A 673 11.34 -0.34 23.73
N ASP A 674 11.48 0.01 22.46
CA ASP A 674 10.53 -0.25 21.39
C ASP A 674 10.59 -1.76 21.10
N TYR A 675 9.71 -2.54 21.73
CA TYR A 675 9.65 -3.99 21.55
C TYR A 675 8.84 -4.28 20.29
N GLY A 676 9.47 -4.92 19.31
CA GLY A 676 8.84 -5.30 18.05
C GLY A 676 7.76 -6.37 18.24
N THR A 677 8.14 -7.64 18.15
CA THR A 677 7.20 -8.78 18.25
C THR A 677 6.80 -9.07 19.71
N ILE A 678 5.72 -9.83 19.91
CA ILE A 678 5.30 -10.26 21.25
C ILE A 678 6.44 -11.04 21.94
N GLU A 679 7.19 -11.87 21.20
CA GLU A 679 8.36 -12.61 21.70
C GLU A 679 9.53 -11.70 22.10
N GLU A 680 9.88 -10.67 21.31
CA GLU A 680 10.98 -9.75 21.65
C GLU A 680 10.74 -8.96 22.94
N GLY A 681 9.47 -8.69 23.28
CA GLY A 681 9.09 -8.12 24.57
C GLY A 681 9.33 -9.06 25.75
N TYR A 682 9.10 -10.36 25.56
CA TYR A 682 9.33 -11.39 26.58
C TYR A 682 10.82 -11.70 26.76
N GLU A 683 11.59 -11.82 25.68
CA GLU A 683 13.01 -12.25 25.73
C GLU A 683 13.96 -11.16 26.25
N ASN A 684 13.71 -9.89 25.94
CA ASN A 684 14.55 -8.78 26.41
C ASN A 684 14.32 -8.43 27.89
N ALA A 685 13.18 -8.84 28.48
CA ALA A 685 12.96 -8.74 29.91
C ALA A 685 13.82 -9.75 30.70
N THR A 686 14.11 -10.91 30.11
CA THR A 686 14.95 -11.97 30.70
C THR A 686 16.45 -11.75 30.50
N ASN A 687 16.88 -11.01 29.47
CA ASN A 687 18.31 -10.83 29.16
C ASN A 687 19.00 -9.64 29.85
N LEU A 688 18.31 -8.87 30.70
CA LEU A 688 18.89 -7.73 31.43
C LEU A 688 19.54 -8.10 32.78
N SER A 689 19.77 -9.38 33.06
CA SER A 689 20.33 -9.83 34.33
C SER A 689 21.63 -10.63 34.25
N ASN A 690 22.36 -10.64 33.14
CA ASN A 690 23.68 -11.30 33.07
C ASN A 690 24.70 -10.50 32.23
N GLU A 691 25.06 -9.30 32.69
CA GLU A 691 26.38 -8.73 32.41
C GLU A 691 26.95 -8.22 33.74
N GLU A 692 27.42 -9.17 34.56
CA GLU A 692 28.41 -8.87 35.60
C GLU A 692 29.72 -8.48 34.89
N GLY A 693 29.95 -7.17 34.76
CA GLY A 693 31.28 -6.63 34.50
C GLY A 693 32.11 -6.72 35.78
N GLU A 694 33.09 -7.62 35.76
CA GLU A 694 34.17 -7.75 36.75
C GLU A 694 34.77 -6.38 37.12
N ALA A 695 34.91 -6.12 38.42
CA ALA A 695 35.87 -5.15 38.94
C ALA A 695 36.58 -5.73 40.17
N GLU A 696 37.90 -5.80 40.06
CA GLU A 696 38.89 -6.46 40.91
C GLU A 696 38.86 -6.16 42.42
N PRO A 697 39.43 -7.06 43.26
CA PRO A 697 39.50 -6.88 44.71
C PRO A 697 40.68 -5.97 45.11
N THR A 698 40.47 -5.11 46.10
CA THR A 698 41.56 -4.50 46.89
C THR A 698 41.31 -4.61 48.40
N PRO A 699 42.38 -4.63 49.22
CA PRO A 699 42.43 -5.46 50.41
C PRO A 699 41.94 -4.77 51.69
N ALA A 700 41.70 -5.62 52.69
CA ALA A 700 41.27 -5.29 54.04
C ALA A 700 42.10 -4.20 54.74
N VAL A 701 41.39 -3.27 55.37
CA VAL A 701 41.84 -2.58 56.60
C VAL A 701 40.72 -2.67 57.63
N ASP A 702 41.03 -3.35 58.73
CA ASP A 702 40.28 -3.44 59.97
C ASP A 702 40.27 -2.06 60.66
N ASP A 703 39.13 -1.58 61.16
CA ASP A 703 39.11 -1.09 62.55
C ASP A 703 37.71 -0.84 63.12
N LYS A 704 37.50 -1.54 64.23
CA LYS A 704 36.44 -1.41 65.22
C LYS A 704 36.31 0.02 65.74
N ALA A 705 35.28 0.78 65.32
CA ALA A 705 34.96 2.01 66.03
C ALA A 705 33.52 2.54 65.88
N GLU A 706 32.47 1.74 65.66
CA GLU A 706 31.11 2.32 65.63
C GLU A 706 29.97 1.49 66.26
N LYS A 707 30.31 0.51 67.11
CA LYS A 707 29.32 -0.19 67.97
C LYS A 707 29.20 0.36 69.41
N ALA A 708 29.51 1.64 69.62
CA ALA A 708 29.52 2.23 70.97
C ALA A 708 28.53 3.38 71.22
N LYS A 709 27.68 3.78 70.26
CA LYS A 709 26.79 4.96 70.46
C LYS A 709 25.28 4.72 70.49
N GLU A 710 24.76 3.54 70.12
CA GLU A 710 23.29 3.33 70.14
C GLU A 710 22.74 2.50 71.31
N GLN A 711 23.60 1.92 72.16
CA GLN A 711 23.16 1.14 73.33
C GLN A 711 23.01 1.92 74.65
N LYS A 712 23.01 3.26 74.64
CA LYS A 712 22.93 4.08 75.88
C LYS A 712 21.72 5.01 76.03
N LYS A 713 20.63 4.81 75.28
CA LYS A 713 19.37 5.56 75.50
C LYS A 713 18.11 4.68 75.41
N ARG A 714 18.08 3.60 76.19
CA ARG A 714 16.81 3.02 76.68
C ARG A 714 16.91 2.83 78.19
N ARG A 715 16.30 3.77 78.94
CA ARG A 715 15.45 3.57 80.14
C ARG A 715 15.64 4.65 81.21
N GLN A 716 14.48 5.15 81.66
CA GLN A 716 14.12 6.00 82.81
C GLN A 716 13.62 7.38 82.35
N SER A 717 12.43 7.88 82.73
CA SER A 717 11.34 7.37 83.56
C SER A 717 10.14 8.34 83.51
N LYS A 718 8.92 7.76 83.52
CA LYS A 718 7.72 8.16 84.29
C LYS A 718 7.01 9.55 84.18
N PHE A 719 5.69 9.45 83.97
CA PHE A 719 4.55 10.22 84.52
C PHE A 719 4.32 11.70 84.12
N CYS A 720 3.15 12.00 83.51
CA CYS A 720 2.01 12.68 84.18
C CYS A 720 0.74 12.74 83.30
N PHE A 721 -0.39 12.81 84.00
CA PHE A 721 -1.80 12.81 83.58
C PHE A 721 -2.32 14.18 83.09
N GLY A 722 -3.47 14.15 82.40
CA GLY A 722 -4.44 15.26 82.26
C GLY A 722 -4.94 15.37 80.81
N ARG A 723 -6.20 15.07 80.45
CA ARG A 723 -7.45 14.98 81.22
C ARG A 723 -8.37 13.93 80.58
#